data_AF-A0A094PNJ9-F1
#
_entry.id   AF-A0A094PNJ9-F1
#
_cell.length_a   1.000
_cell.length_b   1.000
_cell.length_c   1.000
_cell.angle_alpha   90.00
_cell.angle_beta   90.00
_cell.angle_gamma   90.00
#
_symmetry.space_group_name_H-M   'P 1'
#
loop_
_entity.id
_entity.type
_entity.pdbx_description
1 polymer ?
#
loop_
_entity_poly.entity_id
_entity_poly.type
_entity_poly.pdbx_seq_one_letter_code
_entity_poly.pdbx_strand_id
1 'polypeptide(L)'
;MTSPLQILEIPKDLADSSADSAVINRIPVTDISPSVYFGEELVPVKAIAGEGIEITATIFREGHDALGADVLLIDHKGAQVSRTRMRGHADGSDRFSTWIRIPARGDFTYVIESFDDPFATWLHDSEIKIPANIDAELCCTIGLKIFEEKLAEDPAAKKILVPAIKALSDKKLAPANRFSQSSTAEIKEYFAANPLRRLQSRSHAIPVRADREKALIGAWYEFFPRSEGATVNAKGEITSGTFKSAALRIPAVAAMGFDVLYLPPIHPIGKAFRKGKNNSLTPIESDPGVPWAIGGSAGGHDAINPELGTIADFEDFVAVAKALKVEIALDLALQASPDHPWVASNPEWFTTRPDGSIAYAENPPKKYQDIYPINFDNDYQGILNEVLRVIRFWVSKGVLIFRVDNPHTKPVAFWQDVMSIMNSENPDVIFLAEAFTRPSMMHALGKAGFHQSYTYFTWRTSKAELTEYATEVSRNTSAFFRPNFWVNTPDILPFHLQSGNPAIFALRAVLASTLSPSWGMYAGYELYEHRRFKEGGEEYLDSEKYEIKVRDWEGAAKMQVTLAPFITKLNEIRKSHIALARLRNLVFHRTDNDSIIAYSKREGNDLILVTVNLDPLNAQEATVHWDLAALGIKDSRFKVTDLIDGAQYEWDPHSFVRLDPNRPVGKVAHIMAVTL
;
A
#
# COMPACT_ATOMS: atom_id res chain seq x y z
N MET A 1 -78.19 -0.60 2.75
CA MET A 1 -77.63 -1.80 2.11
C MET A 1 -76.21 -1.47 1.71
N THR A 2 -75.29 -1.77 2.61
CA THR A 2 -73.84 -1.65 2.48
C THR A 2 -73.31 -2.91 1.79
N SER A 3 -72.57 -2.75 0.69
CA SER A 3 -71.72 -3.80 0.13
C SER A 3 -70.28 -3.53 0.59
N PRO A 4 -69.56 -4.50 1.17
CA PRO A 4 -68.25 -4.25 1.78
C PRO A 4 -67.14 -4.22 0.74
N LEU A 5 -66.23 -3.25 0.88
CA LEU A 5 -64.93 -3.23 0.25
C LEU A 5 -64.13 -4.45 0.69
N GLN A 6 -63.80 -5.34 -0.25
CA GLN A 6 -62.84 -6.42 -0.03
C GLN A 6 -61.46 -5.82 0.26
N ILE A 7 -60.99 -6.01 1.49
CA ILE A 7 -59.59 -5.87 1.84
C ILE A 7 -58.88 -7.06 1.19
N LEU A 8 -58.04 -6.79 0.19
CA LEU A 8 -57.10 -7.78 -0.34
C LEU A 8 -56.07 -8.06 0.76
N GLU A 9 -56.18 -9.21 1.40
CA GLU A 9 -55.13 -9.75 2.27
C GLU A 9 -53.89 -10.04 1.42
N ILE A 10 -52.79 -9.36 1.74
CA ILE A 10 -51.47 -9.67 1.18
C ILE A 10 -51.04 -11.01 1.80
N PRO A 11 -50.68 -12.03 0.99
CA PRO A 11 -50.19 -13.31 1.51
C PRO A 11 -48.96 -13.09 2.39
N LYS A 12 -48.95 -13.76 3.55
CA LYS A 12 -47.84 -13.71 4.55
C LYS A 12 -46.46 -14.10 3.98
N ASP A 13 -46.43 -14.79 2.85
CA ASP A 13 -45.20 -15.31 2.22
C ASP A 13 -44.47 -14.29 1.33
N LEU A 14 -44.95 -13.04 1.22
CA LEU A 14 -44.25 -11.92 0.55
C LEU A 14 -43.55 -10.96 1.53
N ALA A 15 -43.74 -11.13 2.84
CA ALA A 15 -43.12 -10.27 3.85
C ALA A 15 -41.65 -10.64 4.14
N ASP A 16 -41.26 -11.91 3.95
CA ASP A 16 -39.90 -12.37 4.24
C ASP A 16 -38.91 -12.21 3.06
N SER A 17 -39.37 -11.89 1.85
CA SER A 17 -38.49 -11.68 0.68
C SER A 17 -38.27 -10.22 0.29
N SER A 18 -38.93 -9.27 0.98
CA SER A 18 -38.80 -7.83 0.71
C SER A 18 -37.82 -7.09 1.64
N ALA A 19 -37.32 -7.76 2.69
CA ALA A 19 -36.30 -7.18 3.58
C ALA A 19 -34.94 -7.00 2.88
N ASP A 20 -34.63 -7.81 1.86
CA ASP A 20 -33.38 -7.74 1.09
C ASP A 20 -33.40 -6.68 -0.04
N SER A 21 -34.52 -5.96 -0.25
CA SER A 21 -34.66 -4.97 -1.35
C SER A 21 -34.77 -3.52 -0.90
N ALA A 22 -34.79 -3.25 0.40
CA ALA A 22 -34.78 -1.88 0.90
C ALA A 22 -33.38 -1.26 0.76
N VAL A 23 -33.26 -0.20 -0.05
CA VAL A 23 -32.01 0.57 -0.23
C VAL A 23 -31.51 1.15 1.11
N ILE A 24 -32.41 1.34 2.09
CA ILE A 24 -32.12 1.93 3.40
C ILE A 24 -32.61 1.01 4.51
N ASN A 25 -31.71 0.70 5.43
CA ASN A 25 -31.95 -0.10 6.63
C ASN A 25 -32.78 0.64 7.70
N ARG A 26 -33.29 -0.09 8.70
CA ARG A 26 -34.07 0.48 9.82
C ARG A 26 -33.32 1.60 10.55
N ILE A 27 -32.03 1.44 10.80
CA ILE A 27 -31.16 2.53 11.25
C ILE A 27 -30.15 2.78 10.12
N PRO A 28 -30.33 3.86 9.34
CA PRO A 28 -29.52 4.17 8.17
C PRO A 28 -28.01 4.11 8.44
N VAL A 29 -27.30 3.43 7.53
CA VAL A 29 -25.83 3.43 7.43
C VAL A 29 -25.47 3.79 5.99
N THR A 30 -24.77 4.90 5.81
CA THR A 30 -24.43 5.46 4.50
C THR A 30 -22.96 5.92 4.47
N ASP A 31 -22.45 6.27 3.29
CA ASP A 31 -21.08 6.79 3.09
C ASP A 31 -19.99 5.95 3.77
N ILE A 32 -20.12 4.63 3.65
CA ILE A 32 -19.20 3.65 4.21
C ILE A 32 -17.84 3.79 3.52
N SER A 33 -16.78 3.88 4.32
CA SER A 33 -15.41 3.95 3.83
C SER A 33 -14.49 3.09 4.71
N PRO A 34 -13.53 2.36 4.12
CA PRO A 34 -13.23 2.31 2.69
C PRO A 34 -14.13 1.36 1.90
N SER A 35 -14.85 1.87 0.91
CA SER A 35 -15.55 1.05 -0.10
C SER A 35 -14.91 1.30 -1.47
N VAL A 36 -14.47 0.24 -2.14
CA VAL A 36 -13.77 0.37 -3.43
C VAL A 36 -14.67 -0.13 -4.55
N TYR A 37 -15.24 0.81 -5.30
CA TYR A 37 -16.01 0.51 -6.50
C TYR A 37 -15.12 0.52 -7.74
N PHE A 38 -15.33 -0.44 -8.63
CA PHE A 38 -14.82 -0.44 -10.00
C PHE A 38 -15.96 -0.78 -10.96
N GLY A 39 -16.50 0.25 -11.62
CA GLY A 39 -17.82 0.14 -12.24
C GLY A 39 -18.90 0.09 -11.16
N GLU A 40 -19.86 -0.81 -11.31
CA GLU A 40 -20.95 -1.03 -10.33
C GLU A 40 -20.59 -2.07 -9.27
N GLU A 41 -19.44 -2.73 -9.40
CA GLU A 41 -19.00 -3.81 -8.51
C GLU A 41 -18.05 -3.31 -7.41
N LEU A 42 -18.14 -3.96 -6.25
CA LEU A 42 -17.18 -3.81 -5.18
C LEU A 42 -15.98 -4.73 -5.43
N VAL A 43 -14.79 -4.14 -5.46
CA VAL A 43 -13.53 -4.89 -5.42
C VAL A 43 -12.96 -4.87 -4.00
N PRO A 44 -12.17 -5.89 -3.59
CA PRO A 44 -11.68 -5.99 -2.23
C PRO A 44 -10.84 -4.79 -1.80
N VAL A 45 -11.13 -4.26 -0.61
CA VAL A 45 -10.19 -3.39 0.12
C VAL A 45 -8.94 -4.20 0.40
N LYS A 46 -7.80 -3.68 -0.03
CA LYS A 46 -6.51 -4.32 0.14
C LYS A 46 -5.97 -4.12 1.55
N ALA A 47 -5.39 -5.19 2.10
CA ALA A 47 -4.71 -5.19 3.38
C ALA A 47 -3.58 -6.22 3.42
N ILE A 48 -2.86 -6.27 4.54
CA ILE A 48 -2.06 -7.44 4.95
C ILE A 48 -2.45 -7.85 6.38
N ALA A 49 -2.04 -9.05 6.80
CA ALA A 49 -2.22 -9.48 8.19
C ALA A 49 -1.60 -8.48 9.18
N GLY A 50 -2.34 -8.18 10.26
CA GLY A 50 -1.95 -7.23 11.30
C GLY A 50 -2.11 -5.75 10.92
N GLU A 51 -2.51 -5.42 9.69
CA GLU A 51 -2.76 -4.03 9.29
C GLU A 51 -4.05 -3.49 9.93
N GLY A 52 -3.99 -2.24 10.40
CA GLY A 52 -5.16 -1.49 10.85
C GLY A 52 -5.85 -0.78 9.69
N ILE A 53 -7.18 -0.85 9.64
CA ILE A 53 -8.02 -0.13 8.68
C ILE A 53 -9.02 0.71 9.47
N GLU A 54 -9.03 2.01 9.21
CA GLU A 54 -10.09 2.88 9.72
C GLU A 54 -11.36 2.65 8.91
N ILE A 55 -12.44 2.30 9.61
CA ILE A 55 -13.77 2.17 9.07
C ILE A 55 -14.56 3.38 9.51
N THR A 56 -15.18 4.06 8.57
CA THR A 56 -16.03 5.23 8.82
C THR A 56 -17.35 5.10 8.08
N ALA A 57 -18.42 5.65 8.66
CA ALA A 57 -19.75 5.70 8.04
C ALA A 57 -20.57 6.84 8.63
N THR A 58 -21.59 7.26 7.90
CA THR A 58 -22.61 8.21 8.37
C THR A 58 -23.80 7.39 8.89
N ILE A 59 -24.11 7.52 10.18
CA ILE A 59 -25.07 6.65 10.87
C ILE A 59 -26.01 7.52 11.72
N PHE A 60 -27.30 7.44 11.41
CA PHE A 60 -28.32 8.27 12.05
C PHE A 60 -29.64 7.51 12.15
N ARG A 61 -30.61 8.09 12.88
CA ARG A 61 -31.98 7.58 12.99
C ARG A 61 -32.98 8.73 13.05
N GLU A 62 -34.25 8.41 12.89
CA GLU A 62 -35.34 9.34 13.21
C GLU A 62 -35.48 9.54 14.72
N GLY A 63 -36.01 10.69 15.13
CA GLY A 63 -36.22 11.04 16.53
C GLY A 63 -34.94 11.57 17.19
N HIS A 64 -34.85 11.39 18.51
CA HIS A 64 -33.77 11.95 19.34
C HIS A 64 -33.07 10.91 20.22
N ASP A 65 -33.47 9.63 20.09
CA ASP A 65 -32.93 8.54 20.89
C ASP A 65 -31.49 8.23 20.44
N ALA A 66 -30.70 7.70 21.37
CA ALA A 66 -29.36 7.24 21.08
C ALA A 66 -29.37 6.02 20.14
N LEU A 67 -28.27 5.85 19.43
CA LEU A 67 -28.00 4.68 18.59
C LEU A 67 -26.58 4.16 18.84
N GLY A 68 -26.37 2.90 18.52
CA GLY A 68 -25.06 2.26 18.50
C GLY A 68 -24.73 1.70 17.12
N ALA A 69 -23.43 1.58 16.84
CA ALA A 69 -22.95 0.91 15.64
C ALA A 69 -21.68 0.09 15.94
N ASP A 70 -21.63 -1.12 15.42
CA ASP A 70 -20.47 -2.01 15.50
C ASP A 70 -20.00 -2.38 14.08
N VAL A 71 -18.68 -2.45 13.85
CA VAL A 71 -18.12 -3.13 12.67
C VAL A 71 -17.96 -4.61 13.00
N LEU A 72 -18.51 -5.47 12.15
CA LEU A 72 -18.28 -6.91 12.20
C LEU A 72 -17.33 -7.28 11.08
N LEU A 73 -16.24 -7.99 11.42
CA LEU A 73 -15.37 -8.61 10.44
C LEU A 73 -15.74 -10.09 10.36
N ILE A 74 -15.93 -10.59 9.14
CA ILE A 74 -16.39 -11.93 8.82
C ILE A 74 -15.34 -12.58 7.92
N ASP A 75 -14.96 -13.82 8.22
CA ASP A 75 -14.01 -14.57 7.38
C ASP A 75 -14.70 -15.20 6.15
N HIS A 76 -13.90 -15.78 5.26
CA HIS A 76 -14.38 -16.48 4.07
C HIS A 76 -15.31 -17.68 4.33
N LYS A 77 -15.45 -18.14 5.58
CA LYS A 77 -16.37 -19.22 5.99
C LYS A 77 -17.69 -18.66 6.55
N GLY A 78 -17.84 -17.34 6.62
CA GLY A 78 -18.99 -16.68 7.21
C GLY A 78 -18.93 -16.55 8.73
N ALA A 79 -17.80 -16.86 9.38
CA ALA A 79 -17.66 -16.73 10.83
C ALA A 79 -17.26 -15.30 11.21
N GLN A 80 -17.93 -14.74 12.23
CA GLN A 80 -17.55 -13.44 12.81
C GLN A 80 -16.20 -13.60 13.54
N VAL A 81 -15.15 -12.97 13.01
CA VAL A 81 -13.81 -12.99 13.61
C VAL A 81 -13.61 -11.86 14.61
N SER A 82 -14.28 -10.72 14.43
CA SER A 82 -14.26 -9.62 15.39
C SER A 82 -15.53 -8.77 15.32
N ARG A 83 -15.81 -8.09 16.44
CA ARG A 83 -16.83 -7.06 16.59
C ARG A 83 -16.18 -5.87 17.27
N THR A 84 -16.28 -4.69 16.67
CA THR A 84 -15.63 -3.48 17.19
C THR A 84 -16.59 -2.31 17.18
N ARG A 85 -16.79 -1.70 18.36
CA ARG A 85 -17.67 -0.55 18.52
C ARG A 85 -17.17 0.65 17.73
N MET A 86 -18.08 1.32 17.03
CA MET A 86 -17.84 2.62 16.41
C MET A 86 -18.15 3.76 17.38
N ARG A 87 -17.41 4.87 17.23
CA ARG A 87 -17.61 6.09 18.02
C ARG A 87 -18.13 7.20 17.12
N GLY A 88 -19.24 7.82 17.52
CA GLY A 88 -19.77 9.02 16.88
C GLY A 88 -18.86 10.23 17.13
N HIS A 89 -18.70 11.08 16.14
CA HIS A 89 -17.96 12.34 16.21
C HIS A 89 -18.83 13.38 16.92
N ALA A 90 -18.23 14.15 17.83
CA ALA A 90 -18.95 15.11 18.66
C ALA A 90 -19.07 16.50 17.99
N ASP A 91 -19.30 16.51 16.68
CA ASP A 91 -19.37 17.70 15.82
C ASP A 91 -20.74 17.86 15.13
N GLY A 92 -21.68 16.94 15.40
CA GLY A 92 -23.02 16.94 14.83
C GLY A 92 -23.08 16.42 13.38
N SER A 93 -22.03 15.79 12.89
CA SER A 93 -21.96 15.30 11.50
C SER A 93 -22.57 13.90 11.31
N ASP A 94 -23.02 13.24 12.38
CA ASP A 94 -23.41 11.83 12.41
C ASP A 94 -22.33 10.87 11.87
N ARG A 95 -21.06 11.31 11.89
CA ARG A 95 -19.95 10.48 11.42
C ARG A 95 -19.51 9.56 12.55
N PHE A 96 -19.41 8.29 12.23
CA PHE A 96 -18.89 7.26 13.12
C PHE A 96 -17.56 6.75 12.57
N SER A 97 -16.61 6.47 13.45
CA SER A 97 -15.36 5.79 13.07
C SER A 97 -14.89 4.75 14.09
N THR A 98 -14.14 3.77 13.60
CA THR A 98 -13.36 2.84 14.42
C THR A 98 -12.22 2.25 13.60
N TRP A 99 -11.25 1.65 14.28
CA TRP A 99 -10.17 0.91 13.63
C TRP A 99 -10.41 -0.59 13.82
N ILE A 100 -10.39 -1.34 12.73
CA ILE A 100 -10.33 -2.80 12.76
C ILE A 100 -8.92 -3.26 12.42
N ARG A 101 -8.52 -4.43 12.95
CA ARG A 101 -7.25 -5.07 12.61
C ARG A 101 -7.52 -6.37 11.86
N ILE A 102 -6.89 -6.53 10.72
CA ILE A 102 -7.01 -7.75 9.91
C ILE A 102 -6.20 -8.86 10.57
N PRO A 103 -6.82 -9.97 11.02
CA PRO A 103 -6.15 -10.92 11.93
C PRO A 103 -5.16 -11.85 11.22
N ALA A 104 -5.41 -12.18 9.96
CA ALA A 104 -4.63 -13.14 9.19
C ALA A 104 -4.72 -12.83 7.69
N ARG A 105 -3.93 -13.56 6.90
CA ARG A 105 -4.03 -13.56 5.44
C ARG A 105 -5.34 -14.23 5.00
N GLY A 106 -5.93 -13.77 3.91
CA GLY A 106 -7.12 -14.35 3.29
C GLY A 106 -8.18 -13.31 2.93
N ASP A 107 -9.32 -13.80 2.47
CA ASP A 107 -10.48 -12.97 2.15
C ASP A 107 -11.39 -12.83 3.39
N PHE A 108 -11.83 -11.61 3.61
CA PHE A 108 -12.76 -11.21 4.65
C PHE A 108 -13.85 -10.33 4.05
N THR A 109 -14.86 -10.06 4.86
CA THR A 109 -15.88 -9.07 4.57
C THR A 109 -16.16 -8.31 5.85
N TYR A 110 -16.33 -7.00 5.78
CA TYR A 110 -16.86 -6.24 6.91
C TYR A 110 -18.26 -5.71 6.62
N VAL A 111 -19.07 -5.66 7.67
CA VAL A 111 -20.40 -5.03 7.68
C VAL A 111 -20.49 -4.11 8.88
N ILE A 112 -21.33 -3.09 8.78
CA ILE A 112 -21.67 -2.21 9.90
C ILE A 112 -23.05 -2.60 10.39
N GLU A 113 -23.15 -3.01 11.65
CA GLU A 113 -24.40 -3.30 12.34
C GLU A 113 -24.81 -2.08 13.17
N SER A 114 -25.91 -1.44 12.80
CA SER A 114 -26.51 -0.32 13.53
C SER A 114 -27.70 -0.80 14.36
N PHE A 115 -27.93 -0.15 15.51
CA PHE A 115 -28.98 -0.55 16.46
C PHE A 115 -29.45 0.60 17.36
N ASP A 116 -30.67 0.47 17.86
CA ASP A 116 -31.21 1.28 18.95
C ASP A 116 -30.49 0.91 20.25
N ASP A 117 -29.97 1.92 20.96
CA ASP A 117 -29.29 1.76 22.25
C ASP A 117 -30.17 2.31 23.38
N PRO A 118 -31.17 1.52 23.85
CA PRO A 118 -32.14 1.98 24.83
C PRO A 118 -31.51 2.31 26.18
N PHE A 119 -30.39 1.66 26.53
CA PHE A 119 -29.67 1.97 27.77
C PHE A 119 -29.04 3.35 27.70
N ALA A 120 -28.36 3.69 26.60
CA ALA A 120 -27.76 5.01 26.42
C ALA A 120 -28.83 6.13 26.45
N THR A 121 -29.95 5.94 25.76
CA THR A 121 -31.10 6.88 25.79
C THR A 121 -31.64 7.03 27.21
N TRP A 122 -31.94 5.92 27.88
CA TRP A 122 -32.48 5.94 29.23
C TRP A 122 -31.54 6.58 30.24
N LEU A 123 -30.24 6.32 30.13
CA LEU A 123 -29.23 6.87 31.02
C LEU A 123 -29.21 8.40 30.91
N HIS A 124 -29.10 8.93 29.69
CA HIS A 124 -29.11 10.38 29.44
C HIS A 124 -30.38 11.05 29.98
N ASP A 125 -31.55 10.51 29.61
CA ASP A 125 -32.84 11.03 30.04
C ASP A 125 -32.99 11.02 31.56
N SER A 126 -32.56 9.94 32.22
CA SER A 126 -32.67 9.78 33.66
C SER A 126 -31.71 10.67 34.43
N GLU A 127 -30.52 10.95 33.90
CA GLU A 127 -29.57 11.92 34.48
C GLU A 127 -30.16 13.34 34.55
N ILE A 128 -31.09 13.68 33.66
CA ILE A 128 -31.75 15.00 33.61
C ILE A 128 -33.09 14.99 34.38
N LYS A 129 -33.96 14.02 34.09
CA LYS A 129 -35.36 14.00 34.56
C LYS A 129 -35.48 13.68 36.04
N ILE A 130 -34.67 12.75 36.56
CA ILE A 130 -34.77 12.32 37.96
C ILE A 130 -34.40 13.44 38.95
N PRO A 131 -33.28 14.19 38.79
CA PRO A 131 -32.98 15.33 39.66
C PRO A 131 -34.03 16.45 39.58
N ALA A 132 -34.65 16.64 38.42
CA ALA A 132 -35.73 17.60 38.22
C ALA A 132 -37.10 17.10 38.74
N ASN A 133 -37.17 15.86 39.24
CA ASN A 133 -38.40 15.18 39.66
C ASN A 133 -39.49 15.14 38.56
N ILE A 134 -39.09 15.01 37.31
CA ILE A 134 -39.99 14.86 36.17
C ILE A 134 -40.10 13.37 35.87
N ASP A 135 -41.29 12.78 36.08
CA ASP A 135 -41.57 11.37 35.81
C ASP A 135 -40.54 10.39 36.41
N ALA A 136 -39.94 10.73 37.55
CA ALA A 136 -38.79 10.01 38.10
C ALA A 136 -39.08 8.52 38.39
N GLU A 137 -40.29 8.20 38.84
CA GLU A 137 -40.74 6.81 39.02
C GLU A 137 -40.85 6.04 37.70
N LEU A 138 -41.29 6.72 36.64
CA LEU A 138 -41.37 6.14 35.31
C LEU A 138 -39.97 5.91 34.73
N CYS A 139 -39.03 6.84 34.92
CA CYS A 139 -37.62 6.64 34.56
C CYS A 139 -37.05 5.37 35.20
N CYS A 140 -37.26 5.15 36.51
CA CYS A 140 -36.82 3.91 37.15
C CYS A 140 -37.54 2.67 36.58
N THR A 141 -38.83 2.78 36.24
CA THR A 141 -39.59 1.68 35.64
C THR A 141 -39.09 1.32 34.23
N ILE A 142 -38.72 2.31 33.42
CA ILE A 142 -38.12 2.11 32.10
C ILE A 142 -36.76 1.41 32.25
N GLY A 143 -35.92 1.89 33.17
CA GLY A 143 -34.62 1.27 33.49
C GLY A 143 -34.78 -0.17 33.91
N LEU A 144 -35.74 -0.48 34.79
CA LEU A 144 -36.01 -1.85 35.24
C LEU A 144 -36.25 -2.79 34.05
N LYS A 145 -37.11 -2.40 33.10
CA LYS A 145 -37.40 -3.19 31.89
C LYS A 145 -36.16 -3.42 31.02
N ILE A 146 -35.33 -2.39 30.84
CA ILE A 146 -34.08 -2.48 30.06
C ILE A 146 -33.13 -3.50 30.69
N PHE A 147 -32.98 -3.48 32.02
CA PHE A 147 -32.08 -4.40 32.72
C PHE A 147 -32.63 -5.83 32.74
N GLU A 148 -33.94 -6.01 32.91
CA GLU A 148 -34.59 -7.33 32.83
C GLU A 148 -34.41 -7.95 31.44
N GLU A 149 -34.63 -7.16 30.38
CA GLU A 149 -34.42 -7.59 29.00
C GLU A 149 -32.95 -7.94 28.74
N LYS A 150 -32.01 -7.09 29.19
CA LYS A 150 -30.58 -7.38 29.04
C LYS A 150 -30.16 -8.64 29.81
N LEU A 151 -30.70 -8.87 31.00
CA LEU A 151 -30.42 -10.08 31.76
C LEU A 151 -31.01 -11.34 31.12
N ALA A 152 -32.14 -11.20 30.40
CA ALA A 152 -32.69 -12.31 29.61
C ALA A 152 -31.81 -12.62 28.38
N GLU A 153 -31.22 -11.61 27.74
CA GLU A 153 -30.26 -11.75 26.63
C GLU A 153 -28.91 -12.34 27.12
N ASP A 154 -28.41 -11.86 28.25
CA ASP A 154 -27.14 -12.29 28.85
C ASP A 154 -27.33 -12.75 30.31
N PRO A 155 -27.74 -14.00 30.54
CA PRO A 155 -27.90 -14.56 31.88
C PRO A 155 -26.59 -14.61 32.68
N ALA A 156 -25.42 -14.55 32.04
CA ALA A 156 -24.14 -14.60 32.74
C ALA A 156 -23.86 -13.29 33.51
N ALA A 157 -24.44 -12.17 33.09
CA ALA A 157 -24.33 -10.88 33.76
C ALA A 157 -25.18 -10.74 35.03
N LYS A 158 -25.78 -11.83 35.52
CA LYS A 158 -26.62 -11.85 36.73
C LYS A 158 -26.01 -11.14 37.94
N LYS A 159 -24.69 -11.28 38.15
CA LYS A 159 -23.98 -10.66 39.29
C LYS A 159 -24.01 -9.12 39.25
N ILE A 160 -23.99 -8.54 38.05
CA ILE A 160 -23.99 -7.09 37.83
C ILE A 160 -25.44 -6.58 37.74
N LEU A 161 -26.29 -7.27 36.97
CA LEU A 161 -27.63 -6.76 36.63
C LEU A 161 -28.68 -7.00 37.72
N VAL A 162 -28.66 -8.13 38.45
CA VAL A 162 -29.68 -8.41 39.48
C VAL A 162 -29.71 -7.40 40.63
N PRO A 163 -28.56 -6.96 41.18
CA PRO A 163 -28.56 -5.89 42.18
C PRO A 163 -29.19 -4.59 41.65
N ALA A 164 -28.88 -4.20 40.41
CA ALA A 164 -29.46 -3.02 39.77
C ALA A 164 -30.97 -3.17 39.55
N ILE A 165 -31.45 -4.33 39.10
CA ILE A 165 -32.88 -4.67 38.97
C ILE A 165 -33.58 -4.56 40.33
N LYS A 166 -32.96 -5.09 41.40
CA LYS A 166 -33.50 -5.00 42.76
C LYS A 166 -33.59 -3.54 43.23
N ALA A 167 -32.55 -2.74 43.00
CA ALA A 167 -32.57 -1.31 43.32
C ALA A 167 -33.66 -0.59 42.51
N LEU A 168 -33.72 -0.82 41.21
CA LEU A 168 -34.72 -0.24 40.31
C LEU A 168 -36.15 -0.69 40.61
N SER A 169 -36.39 -1.77 41.37
CA SER A 169 -37.74 -2.21 41.77
C SER A 169 -38.11 -1.84 43.21
N ASP A 170 -37.15 -1.38 44.03
CA ASP A 170 -37.40 -1.07 45.44
C ASP A 170 -38.07 0.30 45.62
N LYS A 171 -39.40 0.29 45.74
CA LYS A 171 -40.22 1.49 45.98
C LYS A 171 -39.98 2.16 47.34
N LYS A 172 -39.16 1.59 48.24
CA LYS A 172 -38.76 2.24 49.49
C LYS A 172 -37.60 3.22 49.30
N LEU A 173 -36.86 3.11 48.20
CA LEU A 173 -35.77 4.02 47.84
C LEU A 173 -36.30 5.16 46.97
N ALA A 174 -35.84 6.38 47.23
CA ALA A 174 -36.11 7.50 46.33
C ALA A 174 -35.54 7.22 44.92
N PRO A 175 -36.18 7.69 43.83
CA PRO A 175 -35.72 7.47 42.46
C PRO A 175 -34.24 7.79 42.22
N ALA A 176 -33.72 8.87 42.81
CA ALA A 176 -32.30 9.24 42.72
C ALA A 176 -31.36 8.15 43.27
N ASN A 177 -31.73 7.50 44.39
CA ASN A 177 -30.92 6.42 44.97
C ASN A 177 -31.01 5.14 44.14
N ARG A 178 -32.18 4.83 43.58
CA ARG A 178 -32.38 3.69 42.67
C ARG A 178 -31.53 3.87 41.41
N PHE A 179 -31.61 5.05 40.80
CA PHE A 179 -30.85 5.42 39.63
C PHE A 179 -29.34 5.32 39.88
N SER A 180 -28.85 5.97 40.95
CA SER A 180 -27.42 5.94 41.33
C SER A 180 -26.85 4.52 41.47
N GLN A 181 -27.62 3.58 42.05
CA GLN A 181 -27.21 2.18 42.17
C GLN A 181 -27.27 1.40 40.84
N SER A 182 -28.05 1.88 39.87
CA SER A 182 -28.19 1.28 38.53
C SER A 182 -27.34 1.95 37.46
N SER A 183 -26.66 3.05 37.78
CA SER A 183 -25.84 3.82 36.84
C SER A 183 -24.37 3.88 37.27
N THR A 184 -23.89 2.85 37.96
CA THR A 184 -22.50 2.77 38.43
C THR A 184 -21.53 2.66 37.25
N ALA A 185 -20.25 2.99 37.47
CA ALA A 185 -19.22 2.85 36.45
C ALA A 185 -19.15 1.41 35.88
N GLU A 186 -19.24 0.40 36.75
CA GLU A 186 -19.25 -1.02 36.36
C GLU A 186 -20.42 -1.36 35.43
N ILE A 187 -21.63 -0.84 35.70
CA ILE A 187 -22.79 -1.05 34.83
C ILE A 187 -22.63 -0.31 33.50
N LYS A 188 -22.16 0.94 33.53
CA LYS A 188 -21.90 1.72 32.31
C LYS A 188 -20.86 1.04 31.42
N GLU A 189 -19.79 0.51 32.01
CA GLU A 189 -18.76 -0.28 31.30
C GLU A 189 -19.32 -1.58 30.73
N TYR A 190 -20.14 -2.30 31.51
CA TYR A 190 -20.79 -3.52 31.04
C TYR A 190 -21.68 -3.26 29.81
N PHE A 191 -22.56 -2.25 29.85
CA PHE A 191 -23.42 -1.91 28.71
C PHE A 191 -22.63 -1.32 27.53
N ALA A 192 -21.53 -0.61 27.76
CA ALA A 192 -20.66 -0.15 26.68
C ALA A 192 -20.07 -1.34 25.89
N ALA A 193 -19.61 -2.37 26.61
CA ALA A 193 -19.08 -3.60 26.01
C ALA A 193 -20.17 -4.54 25.47
N ASN A 194 -21.33 -4.59 26.14
CA ASN A 194 -22.43 -5.52 25.88
C ASN A 194 -23.76 -4.75 25.83
N PRO A 195 -23.98 -3.88 24.82
CA PRO A 195 -25.21 -3.11 24.74
C PRO A 195 -26.41 -4.04 24.59
N LEU A 196 -27.57 -3.59 25.06
CA LEU A 196 -28.85 -4.15 24.63
C LEU A 196 -29.13 -3.58 23.24
N ARG A 197 -29.33 -4.43 22.23
CA ARG A 197 -29.49 -3.99 20.84
C ARG A 197 -30.90 -4.24 20.36
N ARG A 198 -31.63 -3.18 20.04
CA ARG A 198 -32.96 -3.30 19.40
C ARG A 198 -32.89 -2.79 17.96
N LEU A 199 -33.86 -3.20 17.14
CA LEU A 199 -34.00 -2.72 15.75
C LEU A 199 -32.71 -2.88 14.91
N GLN A 200 -31.99 -3.97 15.14
CA GLN A 200 -30.70 -4.21 14.50
C GLN A 200 -30.83 -4.29 12.98
N SER A 201 -29.89 -3.66 12.27
CA SER A 201 -29.78 -3.76 10.83
C SER A 201 -28.32 -3.75 10.38
N ARG A 202 -28.02 -4.36 9.23
CA ARG A 202 -26.65 -4.49 8.72
C ARG A 202 -26.50 -3.82 7.37
N SER A 203 -25.42 -3.06 7.19
CA SER A 203 -25.05 -2.54 5.87
C SER A 203 -24.84 -3.66 4.85
N HIS A 204 -24.75 -3.28 3.58
CA HIS A 204 -24.17 -4.17 2.58
C HIS A 204 -22.72 -4.55 2.95
N ALA A 205 -22.29 -5.70 2.44
CA ALA A 205 -21.00 -6.31 2.75
C ALA A 205 -19.89 -5.71 1.90
N ILE A 206 -18.79 -5.29 2.54
CA ILE A 206 -17.60 -4.77 1.86
C ILE A 206 -16.48 -5.82 1.89
N PRO A 207 -16.00 -6.30 0.73
CA PRO A 207 -14.93 -7.28 0.67
C PRO A 207 -13.59 -6.67 1.10
N VAL A 208 -12.77 -7.47 1.79
CA VAL A 208 -11.39 -7.14 2.16
C VAL A 208 -10.50 -8.32 1.79
N ARG A 209 -9.36 -8.05 1.16
CA ARG A 209 -8.34 -9.06 0.84
C ARG A 209 -7.04 -8.76 1.56
N ALA A 210 -6.62 -9.70 2.38
CA ALA A 210 -5.36 -9.66 3.09
C ALA A 210 -4.31 -10.50 2.36
N ASP A 211 -3.41 -9.83 1.64
CA ASP A 211 -2.31 -10.46 0.93
C ASP A 211 -1.15 -10.80 1.88
N ARG A 212 -0.11 -11.49 1.37
CA ARG A 212 1.14 -11.66 2.12
C ARG A 212 1.85 -10.32 2.31
N GLU A 213 2.67 -10.22 3.36
CA GLU A 213 3.31 -8.95 3.79
C GLU A 213 4.05 -8.20 2.67
N LYS A 214 4.73 -8.93 1.78
CA LYS A 214 5.51 -8.39 0.67
C LYS A 214 4.67 -7.56 -0.31
N ALA A 215 3.35 -7.74 -0.33
CA ALA A 215 2.45 -6.94 -1.14
C ALA A 215 2.41 -5.47 -0.68
N LEU A 216 2.73 -5.19 0.58
CA LEU A 216 2.78 -3.84 1.15
C LEU A 216 4.19 -3.41 1.57
N ILE A 217 5.01 -4.33 2.07
CA ILE A 217 6.29 -4.04 2.72
C ILE A 217 7.43 -4.60 1.88
N GLY A 218 8.36 -3.75 1.45
CA GLY A 218 9.57 -4.24 0.78
C GLY A 218 10.60 -3.17 0.46
N ALA A 219 11.87 -3.54 0.53
CA ALA A 219 12.97 -2.76 -0.02
C ALA A 219 13.43 -3.43 -1.32
N TRP A 220 13.33 -2.69 -2.43
CA TRP A 220 13.60 -3.16 -3.79
C TRP A 220 14.93 -2.63 -4.32
N TYR A 221 15.70 -3.51 -4.95
CA TYR A 221 16.92 -3.13 -5.65
C TYR A 221 16.86 -3.66 -7.08
N GLU A 222 17.24 -2.85 -8.05
CA GLU A 222 17.31 -3.26 -9.46
C GLU A 222 18.75 -3.27 -9.96
N PHE A 223 19.16 -4.34 -10.63
CA PHE A 223 20.40 -4.33 -11.41
C PHE A 223 20.28 -5.20 -12.68
N PHE A 224 21.17 -4.96 -13.64
CA PHE A 224 21.26 -5.71 -14.89
C PHE A 224 22.26 -6.87 -14.74
N PRO A 225 21.85 -8.15 -14.84
CA PRO A 225 22.77 -9.29 -14.70
C PRO A 225 23.94 -9.26 -15.70
N ARG A 226 23.71 -8.72 -16.91
CA ARG A 226 24.75 -8.56 -17.94
C ARG A 226 25.87 -7.60 -17.54
N SER A 227 25.67 -6.76 -16.54
CA SER A 227 26.67 -5.82 -16.02
C SER A 227 27.39 -6.35 -14.80
N GLU A 228 26.75 -7.20 -14.00
CA GLU A 228 27.36 -7.71 -12.77
C GLU A 228 28.39 -8.80 -13.08
N GLY A 229 29.66 -8.46 -12.82
CA GLY A 229 30.82 -9.28 -13.19
C GLY A 229 31.28 -9.11 -14.64
N ALA A 230 30.74 -8.13 -15.35
CA ALA A 230 31.28 -7.73 -16.65
C ALA A 230 32.71 -7.20 -16.51
N THR A 231 33.55 -7.47 -17.51
CA THR A 231 34.97 -7.08 -17.50
C THR A 231 35.34 -6.31 -18.75
N VAL A 232 36.32 -5.42 -18.63
CA VAL A 232 36.91 -4.68 -19.76
C VAL A 232 38.31 -5.20 -19.99
N ASN A 233 38.62 -5.65 -21.20
CA ASN A 233 39.97 -6.12 -21.52
C ASN A 233 40.93 -4.96 -21.87
N ALA A 234 42.21 -5.26 -22.11
CA ALA A 234 43.23 -4.25 -22.42
C ALA A 234 42.97 -3.43 -23.71
N LYS A 235 42.09 -3.92 -24.60
CA LYS A 235 41.68 -3.22 -25.82
C LYS A 235 40.42 -2.37 -25.62
N GLY A 236 39.82 -2.37 -24.43
CA GLY A 236 38.57 -1.67 -24.13
C GLY A 236 37.31 -2.46 -24.51
N GLU A 237 37.43 -3.73 -24.88
CA GLU A 237 36.27 -4.57 -25.22
C GLU A 237 35.60 -5.08 -23.94
N ILE A 238 34.27 -5.06 -23.92
CA ILE A 238 33.47 -5.46 -22.76
C ILE A 238 32.99 -6.91 -22.93
N THR A 239 33.22 -7.74 -21.92
CA THR A 239 32.61 -9.07 -21.79
C THR A 239 31.43 -8.98 -20.83
N SER A 240 30.26 -9.47 -21.25
CA SER A 240 29.04 -9.52 -20.43
C SER A 240 29.21 -10.36 -19.16
N GLY A 241 28.48 -9.97 -18.11
CA GLY A 241 28.18 -10.83 -16.97
C GLY A 241 27.20 -11.96 -17.33
N THR A 242 27.13 -12.94 -16.44
CA THR A 242 26.26 -14.13 -16.49
C THR A 242 25.47 -14.23 -15.18
N PHE A 243 24.50 -15.14 -15.07
CA PHE A 243 23.86 -15.42 -13.78
C PHE A 243 24.86 -15.84 -12.68
N LYS A 244 25.91 -16.60 -13.04
CA LYS A 244 26.94 -17.01 -12.08
C LYS A 244 27.71 -15.82 -11.53
N SER A 245 28.12 -14.88 -12.38
CA SER A 245 28.83 -13.69 -11.93
C SER A 245 27.91 -12.70 -11.22
N ALA A 246 26.68 -12.54 -11.72
CA ALA A 246 25.66 -11.70 -11.10
C ALA A 246 25.26 -12.17 -9.69
N ALA A 247 25.25 -13.49 -9.45
CA ALA A 247 24.97 -14.04 -8.13
C ALA A 247 25.95 -13.54 -7.05
N LEU A 248 27.19 -13.18 -7.43
CA LEU A 248 28.20 -12.63 -6.52
C LEU A 248 27.83 -11.22 -6.01
N ARG A 249 26.91 -10.52 -6.67
CA ARG A 249 26.42 -9.20 -6.22
C ARG A 249 25.33 -9.31 -5.15
N ILE A 250 24.58 -10.42 -5.11
CA ILE A 250 23.44 -10.63 -4.20
C ILE A 250 23.83 -10.45 -2.71
N PRO A 251 24.96 -10.99 -2.20
CA PRO A 251 25.36 -10.77 -0.80
C PRO A 251 25.41 -9.30 -0.40
N ALA A 252 25.88 -8.42 -1.29
CA ALA A 252 25.99 -7.00 -1.01
C ALA A 252 24.65 -6.27 -1.16
N VAL A 253 23.75 -6.73 -2.04
CA VAL A 253 22.34 -6.28 -2.08
C VAL A 253 21.64 -6.61 -0.76
N ALA A 254 21.79 -7.85 -0.28
CA ALA A 254 21.25 -8.29 1.01
C ALA A 254 21.86 -7.51 2.19
N ALA A 255 23.16 -7.22 2.15
CA ALA A 255 23.85 -6.41 3.17
C ALA A 255 23.40 -4.94 3.19
N MET A 256 22.91 -4.40 2.07
CA MET A 256 22.20 -3.10 2.04
C MET A 256 20.79 -3.18 2.63
N GLY A 257 20.34 -4.37 3.01
CA GLY A 257 19.05 -4.58 3.65
C GLY A 257 17.87 -4.72 2.68
N PHE A 258 18.12 -4.81 1.38
CA PHE A 258 17.08 -5.10 0.39
C PHE A 258 16.56 -6.55 0.53
N ASP A 259 15.30 -6.73 0.18
CA ASP A 259 14.58 -8.00 0.29
C ASP A 259 13.87 -8.41 -1.00
N VAL A 260 13.86 -7.53 -2.01
CA VAL A 260 13.48 -7.85 -3.38
C VAL A 260 14.57 -7.39 -4.34
N LEU A 261 14.98 -8.29 -5.23
CA LEU A 261 15.88 -8.00 -6.34
C LEU A 261 15.09 -8.06 -7.66
N TYR A 262 14.88 -6.91 -8.27
CA TYR A 262 14.24 -6.76 -9.57
C TYR A 262 15.28 -6.90 -10.68
N LEU A 263 15.02 -7.79 -11.63
CA LEU A 263 15.80 -7.95 -12.85
C LEU A 263 15.01 -7.41 -14.05
N PRO A 264 15.64 -6.58 -14.91
CA PRO A 264 15.16 -6.34 -16.27
C PRO A 264 14.96 -7.67 -17.03
N PRO A 265 14.30 -7.66 -18.21
CA PRO A 265 14.07 -8.88 -18.96
C PRO A 265 15.35 -9.70 -19.18
N ILE A 266 15.28 -11.00 -18.87
CA ILE A 266 16.43 -11.93 -18.92
C ILE A 266 16.42 -12.81 -20.18
N HIS A 267 15.56 -12.46 -21.13
CA HIS A 267 15.27 -13.26 -22.33
C HIS A 267 16.20 -12.91 -23.50
N PRO A 268 16.25 -13.75 -24.54
CA PRO A 268 16.95 -13.40 -25.78
C PRO A 268 16.51 -12.04 -26.33
N ILE A 269 17.45 -11.26 -26.86
CA ILE A 269 17.22 -9.91 -27.38
C ILE A 269 17.26 -9.92 -28.91
N GLY A 270 16.28 -9.29 -29.55
CA GLY A 270 16.18 -9.17 -31.00
C GLY A 270 17.40 -8.52 -31.66
N LYS A 271 17.64 -8.86 -32.92
CA LYS A 271 18.67 -8.25 -33.79
C LYS A 271 18.07 -7.25 -34.76
N ALA A 272 16.87 -7.52 -35.29
CA ALA A 272 16.14 -6.63 -36.16
C ALA A 272 15.83 -5.31 -35.44
N PHE A 273 16.23 -4.19 -36.07
CA PHE A 273 16.06 -2.83 -35.55
C PHE A 273 16.62 -2.60 -34.14
N ARG A 274 17.57 -3.45 -33.69
CA ARG A 274 18.23 -3.34 -32.40
C ARG A 274 18.76 -1.92 -32.19
N LYS A 275 18.60 -1.39 -30.98
CA LYS A 275 19.19 -0.10 -30.61
C LYS A 275 20.63 -0.25 -30.14
N GLY A 276 21.47 0.67 -30.57
CA GLY A 276 22.86 0.82 -30.10
C GLY A 276 22.97 1.75 -28.90
N LYS A 277 24.21 2.01 -28.48
CA LYS A 277 24.51 2.90 -27.34
C LYS A 277 23.77 4.23 -27.41
N ASN A 278 23.41 4.76 -26.24
CA ASN A 278 22.70 6.04 -26.11
C ASN A 278 21.42 6.12 -26.98
N ASN A 279 20.68 5.01 -27.08
CA ASN A 279 19.41 4.93 -27.82
C ASN A 279 19.56 5.16 -29.34
N SER A 280 20.74 4.87 -29.91
CA SER A 280 21.02 5.00 -31.34
C SER A 280 20.22 4.00 -32.17
N LEU A 281 19.80 4.40 -33.38
CA LEU A 281 19.13 3.52 -34.36
C LEU A 281 20.13 2.73 -35.24
N THR A 282 21.42 2.96 -35.07
CA THR A 282 22.49 2.29 -35.84
C THR A 282 23.39 1.52 -34.87
N PRO A 283 23.00 0.28 -34.48
CA PRO A 283 23.82 -0.54 -33.58
C PRO A 283 25.09 -1.02 -34.29
N ILE A 284 26.17 -1.17 -33.53
CA ILE A 284 27.35 -1.94 -33.97
C ILE A 284 27.23 -3.39 -33.54
N GLU A 285 28.07 -4.26 -34.10
CA GLU A 285 28.02 -5.72 -33.84
C GLU A 285 28.13 -6.08 -32.35
N SER A 286 28.93 -5.32 -31.60
CA SER A 286 29.13 -5.52 -30.16
C SER A 286 28.05 -4.89 -29.27
N ASP A 287 27.06 -4.19 -29.83
CA ASP A 287 26.02 -3.57 -29.01
C ASP A 287 25.06 -4.65 -28.48
N PRO A 288 24.86 -4.73 -27.14
CA PRO A 288 24.07 -5.79 -26.53
C PRO A 288 22.56 -5.61 -26.76
N GLY A 289 22.13 -4.43 -27.24
CA GLY A 289 20.73 -4.09 -27.42
C GLY A 289 19.99 -3.83 -26.10
N VAL A 290 18.67 -3.75 -26.19
CA VAL A 290 17.78 -3.41 -25.08
C VAL A 290 17.11 -4.69 -24.55
N PRO A 291 17.19 -5.01 -23.25
CA PRO A 291 16.55 -6.21 -22.70
C PRO A 291 15.06 -6.33 -22.99
N TRP A 292 14.34 -5.19 -23.01
CA TRP A 292 12.92 -5.12 -23.35
C TRP A 292 12.59 -5.42 -24.82
N ALA A 293 13.58 -5.52 -25.72
CA ALA A 293 13.39 -6.02 -27.09
C ALA A 293 13.40 -7.56 -27.11
N ILE A 294 12.43 -8.15 -26.39
CA ILE A 294 12.35 -9.57 -26.07
C ILE A 294 12.06 -10.39 -27.33
N GLY A 295 12.83 -11.47 -27.51
CA GLY A 295 12.60 -12.47 -28.54
C GLY A 295 13.68 -12.47 -29.61
N GLY A 296 14.12 -13.66 -29.98
CA GLY A 296 15.01 -13.89 -31.11
C GLY A 296 15.07 -15.37 -31.45
N SER A 297 16.06 -15.77 -32.24
CA SER A 297 16.23 -17.16 -32.68
C SER A 297 16.43 -18.17 -31.52
N ALA A 298 16.83 -17.70 -30.34
CA ALA A 298 17.05 -18.53 -29.14
C ALA A 298 15.79 -18.69 -28.26
N GLY A 299 14.67 -18.05 -28.60
CA GLY A 299 13.41 -18.15 -27.86
C GLY A 299 12.79 -16.80 -27.49
N GLY A 300 11.71 -16.86 -26.70
CA GLY A 300 10.91 -15.72 -26.26
C GLY A 300 10.87 -15.56 -24.74
N HIS A 301 9.69 -15.24 -24.21
CA HIS A 301 9.44 -14.93 -22.80
C HIS A 301 9.68 -16.08 -21.80
N ASP A 302 9.83 -17.31 -22.27
CA ASP A 302 10.14 -18.50 -21.46
C ASP A 302 11.57 -19.03 -21.67
N ALA A 303 12.40 -18.26 -22.38
CA ALA A 303 13.80 -18.58 -22.62
C ALA A 303 14.75 -17.66 -21.84
N ILE A 304 15.96 -18.14 -21.62
CA ILE A 304 17.08 -17.37 -21.05
C ILE A 304 17.93 -16.83 -22.20
N ASN A 305 18.37 -15.57 -22.09
CA ASN A 305 19.38 -15.02 -23.00
C ASN A 305 20.66 -15.87 -22.94
N PRO A 306 21.14 -16.45 -24.06
CA PRO A 306 22.33 -17.30 -24.05
C PRO A 306 23.58 -16.62 -23.47
N GLU A 307 23.68 -15.28 -23.54
CA GLU A 307 24.79 -14.54 -22.93
C GLU A 307 24.76 -14.55 -21.39
N LEU A 308 23.59 -14.76 -20.78
CA LEU A 308 23.43 -14.86 -19.33
C LEU A 308 23.64 -16.28 -18.79
N GLY A 309 23.55 -17.30 -19.65
CA GLY A 309 23.71 -18.71 -19.32
C GLY A 309 22.48 -19.55 -19.66
N THR A 310 22.18 -20.52 -18.80
CA THR A 310 21.10 -21.50 -18.97
C THR A 310 20.00 -21.34 -17.91
N ILE A 311 18.89 -22.07 -18.06
CA ILE A 311 17.83 -22.11 -17.04
C ILE A 311 18.35 -22.65 -15.69
N ALA A 312 19.31 -23.59 -15.70
CA ALA A 312 19.91 -24.12 -14.48
C ALA A 312 20.76 -23.05 -13.77
N ASP A 313 21.49 -22.23 -14.53
CA ASP A 313 22.25 -21.11 -13.96
C ASP A 313 21.31 -20.05 -13.33
N PHE A 314 20.11 -19.87 -13.90
CA PHE A 314 19.07 -19.03 -13.30
C PHE A 314 18.50 -19.64 -12.02
N GLU A 315 18.21 -20.94 -11.99
CA GLU A 315 17.75 -21.63 -10.78
C GLU A 315 18.79 -21.55 -9.65
N ASP A 316 20.08 -21.67 -9.97
CA ASP A 316 21.18 -21.45 -9.02
C ASP A 316 21.20 -20.00 -8.51
N PHE A 317 21.02 -19.01 -9.39
CA PHE A 317 20.92 -17.59 -9.01
C PHE A 317 19.74 -17.33 -8.05
N VAL A 318 18.57 -17.89 -8.35
CA VAL A 318 17.39 -17.81 -7.47
C VAL A 318 17.65 -18.51 -6.13
N ALA A 319 18.36 -19.65 -6.12
CA ALA A 319 18.71 -20.35 -4.91
C ALA A 319 19.65 -19.52 -4.00
N VAL A 320 20.62 -18.82 -4.58
CA VAL A 320 21.49 -17.88 -3.84
C VAL A 320 20.69 -16.74 -3.24
N ALA A 321 19.78 -16.12 -4.01
CA ALA A 321 18.91 -15.05 -3.52
C ALA A 321 18.04 -15.53 -2.35
N LYS A 322 17.41 -16.70 -2.49
CA LYS A 322 16.57 -17.32 -1.46
C LYS A 322 17.35 -17.62 -0.19
N ALA A 323 18.59 -18.12 -0.28
CA ALA A 323 19.45 -18.37 0.88
C ALA A 323 19.75 -17.09 1.67
N LEU A 324 19.77 -15.94 1.00
CA LEU A 324 19.98 -14.62 1.58
C LEU A 324 18.66 -13.86 1.89
N LYS A 325 17.51 -14.53 1.77
CA LYS A 325 16.16 -13.96 1.98
C LYS A 325 15.85 -12.76 1.07
N VAL A 326 16.38 -12.79 -0.16
CA VAL A 326 16.05 -11.86 -1.23
C VAL A 326 15.14 -12.58 -2.22
N GLU A 327 13.93 -12.06 -2.44
CA GLU A 327 13.02 -12.57 -3.48
C GLU A 327 13.40 -11.98 -4.84
N ILE A 328 13.39 -12.81 -5.88
CA ILE A 328 13.58 -12.33 -7.26
C ILE A 328 12.26 -11.82 -7.82
N ALA A 329 12.27 -10.59 -8.34
CA ALA A 329 11.22 -10.03 -9.17
C ALA A 329 11.69 -10.00 -10.63
N LEU A 330 10.92 -10.61 -11.53
CA LEU A 330 11.19 -10.55 -12.96
C LEU A 330 10.35 -9.48 -13.64
N ASP A 331 10.95 -8.81 -14.63
CA ASP A 331 10.19 -7.98 -15.56
C ASP A 331 9.24 -8.83 -16.41
N LEU A 332 7.98 -8.40 -16.50
CA LEU A 332 6.99 -8.94 -17.42
C LEU A 332 6.58 -7.84 -18.41
N ALA A 333 7.26 -7.79 -19.54
CA ALA A 333 6.97 -6.86 -20.62
C ALA A 333 6.24 -7.55 -21.77
N LEU A 334 4.91 -7.39 -21.83
CA LEU A 334 4.08 -7.98 -22.89
C LEU A 334 4.23 -7.22 -24.22
N GLN A 335 5.30 -7.54 -24.92
CA GLN A 335 5.70 -7.00 -26.22
C GLN A 335 6.72 -7.93 -26.87
N ALA A 336 7.00 -7.75 -28.16
CA ALA A 336 7.89 -8.63 -28.90
C ALA A 336 8.85 -7.84 -29.77
N SER A 337 10.11 -8.24 -29.84
CA SER A 337 10.98 -7.81 -30.93
C SER A 337 10.46 -8.35 -32.27
N PRO A 338 10.87 -7.79 -33.41
CA PRO A 338 10.50 -8.33 -34.72
C PRO A 338 10.98 -9.77 -34.97
N ASP A 339 11.98 -10.23 -34.21
CA ASP A 339 12.54 -11.58 -34.30
C ASP A 339 11.89 -12.56 -33.31
N HIS A 340 10.92 -12.13 -32.51
CA HIS A 340 10.27 -12.99 -31.53
C HIS A 340 9.46 -14.10 -32.23
N PRO A 341 9.50 -15.36 -31.75
CA PRO A 341 8.77 -16.48 -32.36
C PRO A 341 7.27 -16.23 -32.61
N TRP A 342 6.58 -15.56 -31.67
CA TRP A 342 5.17 -15.15 -31.81
C TRP A 342 4.88 -14.34 -33.08
N VAL A 343 5.82 -13.54 -33.60
CA VAL A 343 5.57 -12.76 -34.83
C VAL A 343 5.29 -13.67 -36.02
N ALA A 344 5.93 -14.84 -36.08
CA ALA A 344 5.71 -15.84 -37.12
C ALA A 344 4.60 -16.84 -36.76
N SER A 345 4.52 -17.28 -35.49
CA SER A 345 3.57 -18.32 -35.08
C SER A 345 2.17 -17.82 -34.78
N ASN A 346 2.03 -16.55 -34.39
CA ASN A 346 0.80 -15.92 -33.92
C ASN A 346 0.64 -14.50 -34.50
N PRO A 347 0.60 -14.34 -35.84
CA PRO A 347 0.48 -13.03 -36.46
C PRO A 347 -0.78 -12.28 -36.02
N GLU A 348 -1.84 -12.98 -35.62
CA GLU A 348 -3.09 -12.41 -35.09
C GLU A 348 -2.91 -11.61 -33.79
N TRP A 349 -1.84 -11.87 -33.02
CA TRP A 349 -1.50 -11.12 -31.81
C TRP A 349 -0.88 -9.75 -32.09
N PHE A 350 -0.75 -9.36 -33.36
CA PHE A 350 -0.19 -8.08 -33.78
C PHE A 350 -1.15 -7.35 -34.72
N THR A 351 -1.04 -6.02 -34.77
CA THR A 351 -1.80 -5.22 -35.73
C THR A 351 -1.03 -5.06 -37.02
N THR A 352 -1.45 -5.79 -38.05
CA THR A 352 -0.88 -5.70 -39.40
C THR A 352 -1.49 -4.52 -40.16
N ARG A 353 -0.64 -3.69 -40.76
CA ARG A 353 -1.02 -2.58 -41.64
C ARG A 353 -1.43 -3.10 -43.03
N PRO A 354 -2.09 -2.28 -43.87
CA PRO A 354 -2.51 -2.71 -45.21
C PRO A 354 -1.38 -3.20 -46.13
N ASP A 355 -0.13 -2.81 -45.88
CA ASP A 355 1.05 -3.25 -46.62
C ASP A 355 1.70 -4.53 -46.07
N GLY A 356 1.11 -5.13 -45.02
CA GLY A 356 1.64 -6.32 -44.35
C GLY A 356 2.64 -6.04 -43.24
N SER A 357 3.04 -4.78 -43.00
CA SER A 357 3.99 -4.43 -41.93
C SER A 357 3.30 -4.29 -40.57
N ILE A 358 4.06 -4.39 -39.48
CA ILE A 358 3.59 -4.11 -38.11
C ILE A 358 4.21 -2.79 -37.65
N ALA A 359 3.40 -1.92 -37.03
CA ALA A 359 3.89 -0.69 -36.44
C ALA A 359 4.75 -0.99 -35.21
N TYR A 360 5.90 -0.32 -35.09
CA TYR A 360 6.67 -0.35 -33.85
C TYR A 360 5.92 0.35 -32.71
N ALA A 361 6.22 0.00 -31.45
CA ALA A 361 5.54 0.57 -30.30
C ALA A 361 5.97 2.01 -30.00
N GLU A 362 5.06 2.82 -29.47
CA GLU A 362 5.33 4.19 -29.03
C GLU A 362 4.69 4.43 -27.65
N ASN A 363 5.36 5.22 -26.82
CA ASN A 363 4.77 5.85 -25.64
C ASN A 363 5.09 7.35 -25.73
N PRO A 364 4.30 8.12 -26.50
CA PRO A 364 4.69 9.45 -26.95
C PRO A 364 5.18 10.36 -25.80
N PRO A 365 6.33 11.03 -25.96
CA PRO A 365 7.10 11.18 -27.20
C PRO A 365 8.12 10.06 -27.48
N LYS A 366 8.22 9.02 -26.65
CA LYS A 366 9.18 7.92 -26.81
C LYS A 366 8.78 6.98 -27.96
N LYS A 367 9.76 6.57 -28.76
CA LYS A 367 9.62 5.62 -29.87
C LYS A 367 10.49 4.39 -29.64
N TYR A 368 9.94 3.22 -29.91
CA TYR A 368 10.58 1.94 -29.67
C TYR A 368 10.60 1.10 -30.95
N GLN A 369 11.47 1.47 -31.89
CA GLN A 369 11.62 0.85 -33.21
C GLN A 369 12.00 -0.64 -33.15
N ASP A 370 12.54 -1.08 -32.03
CA ASP A 370 13.02 -2.43 -31.73
C ASP A 370 11.93 -3.38 -31.21
N ILE A 371 10.68 -2.92 -31.05
CA ILE A 371 9.57 -3.72 -30.51
C ILE A 371 8.22 -3.46 -31.20
N TYR A 372 7.38 -4.49 -31.19
CA TYR A 372 5.98 -4.48 -31.60
C TYR A 372 5.03 -4.60 -30.39
N PRO A 373 3.93 -3.83 -30.36
CA PRO A 373 2.89 -3.97 -29.36
C PRO A 373 1.97 -5.15 -29.67
N ILE A 374 1.43 -5.78 -28.61
CA ILE A 374 0.44 -6.87 -28.72
C ILE A 374 -0.96 -6.28 -28.97
N ASN A 375 -1.72 -6.89 -29.89
CA ASN A 375 -3.13 -6.66 -30.13
C ASN A 375 -3.97 -7.70 -29.40
N PHE A 376 -4.79 -7.26 -28.45
CA PHE A 376 -5.59 -8.13 -27.59
C PHE A 376 -6.99 -8.43 -28.15
N ASP A 377 -7.40 -7.75 -29.22
CA ASP A 377 -8.79 -7.78 -29.71
C ASP A 377 -9.03 -8.92 -30.71
N ASN A 378 -7.97 -9.43 -31.36
CA ASN A 378 -8.08 -10.50 -32.36
C ASN A 378 -8.11 -11.91 -31.74
N ASP A 379 -7.35 -12.15 -30.67
CA ASP A 379 -7.26 -13.44 -29.98
C ASP A 379 -6.96 -13.25 -28.47
N TYR A 380 -7.90 -12.63 -27.77
CA TYR A 380 -7.79 -12.35 -26.33
C TYR A 380 -7.48 -13.61 -25.51
N GLN A 381 -8.18 -14.72 -25.80
CA GLN A 381 -8.07 -15.94 -25.01
C GLN A 381 -6.74 -16.66 -25.24
N GLY A 382 -6.23 -16.68 -26.48
CA GLY A 382 -4.90 -17.24 -26.77
C GLY A 382 -3.80 -16.47 -26.04
N ILE A 383 -3.85 -15.14 -26.07
CA ILE A 383 -2.89 -14.29 -25.35
C ILE A 383 -2.98 -14.51 -23.83
N LEU A 384 -4.19 -14.53 -23.27
CA LEU A 384 -4.39 -14.78 -21.83
C LEU A 384 -3.81 -16.13 -21.40
N ASN A 385 -4.09 -17.18 -22.16
CA ASN A 385 -3.58 -18.52 -21.88
C ASN A 385 -2.05 -18.58 -21.95
N GLU A 386 -1.44 -17.95 -22.95
CA GLU A 386 0.01 -17.93 -23.12
C GLU A 386 0.71 -17.12 -22.02
N VAL A 387 0.18 -15.95 -21.67
CA VAL A 387 0.75 -15.13 -20.58
C VAL A 387 0.66 -15.86 -19.25
N LEU A 388 -0.46 -16.52 -18.95
CA LEU A 388 -0.59 -17.35 -17.75
C LEU A 388 0.39 -18.54 -17.79
N ARG A 389 0.61 -19.18 -18.94
CA ARG A 389 1.62 -20.23 -19.09
C ARG A 389 3.03 -19.72 -18.77
N VAL A 390 3.41 -18.55 -19.30
CA VAL A 390 4.70 -17.91 -19.04
C VAL A 390 4.87 -17.58 -17.54
N ILE A 391 3.85 -16.99 -16.91
CA ILE A 391 3.87 -16.69 -15.47
C ILE A 391 4.05 -17.98 -14.66
N ARG A 392 3.25 -19.02 -14.94
CA ARG A 392 3.35 -20.33 -14.26
C ARG A 392 4.72 -20.97 -14.45
N PHE A 393 5.31 -20.84 -15.62
CA PHE A 393 6.66 -21.31 -15.89
C PHE A 393 7.67 -20.66 -14.94
N TRP A 394 7.71 -19.33 -14.84
CA TRP A 394 8.64 -18.64 -13.94
C TRP A 394 8.33 -18.85 -12.45
N VAL A 395 7.05 -18.98 -12.08
CA VAL A 395 6.64 -19.40 -10.73
C VAL A 395 7.22 -20.78 -10.39
N SER A 396 7.21 -21.73 -11.33
CA SER A 396 7.83 -23.04 -11.13
C SER A 396 9.35 -22.97 -10.92
N LYS A 397 9.99 -21.87 -11.32
CA LYS A 397 11.41 -21.55 -11.11
C LYS A 397 11.69 -20.71 -9.87
N GLY A 398 10.68 -20.48 -9.03
CA GLY A 398 10.81 -19.77 -7.76
C GLY A 398 10.59 -18.26 -7.82
N VAL A 399 10.10 -17.72 -8.95
CA VAL A 399 9.77 -16.30 -9.10
C VAL A 399 8.33 -16.06 -8.65
N LEU A 400 8.15 -15.32 -7.55
CA LEU A 400 6.83 -15.01 -6.99
C LEU A 400 6.47 -13.53 -7.13
N ILE A 401 7.28 -12.75 -7.82
CA ILE A 401 7.07 -11.32 -7.99
C ILE A 401 7.32 -10.95 -9.45
N PHE A 402 6.38 -10.21 -10.05
CA PHE A 402 6.49 -9.70 -11.40
C PHE A 402 6.36 -8.18 -11.40
N ARG A 403 7.39 -7.49 -11.90
CA ARG A 403 7.29 -6.06 -12.26
C ARG A 403 6.75 -6.02 -13.67
N VAL A 404 5.50 -5.59 -13.82
CA VAL A 404 4.83 -5.54 -15.13
C VAL A 404 5.13 -4.21 -15.80
N ASP A 405 5.72 -4.29 -16.99
CA ASP A 405 6.13 -3.13 -17.79
C ASP A 405 4.92 -2.48 -18.47
N ASN A 406 4.79 -1.15 -18.32
CA ASN A 406 3.78 -0.33 -19.00
C ASN A 406 2.38 -0.98 -19.09
N PRO A 407 1.78 -1.51 -18.00
CA PRO A 407 0.52 -2.24 -18.05
C PRO A 407 -0.65 -1.37 -18.55
N HIS A 408 -0.52 -0.05 -18.44
CA HIS A 408 -1.48 0.93 -18.94
C HIS A 408 -1.60 0.99 -20.47
N THR A 409 -0.69 0.35 -21.21
CA THR A 409 -0.74 0.21 -22.67
C THR A 409 -1.48 -1.06 -23.10
N LYS A 410 -1.91 -1.90 -22.15
CA LYS A 410 -2.64 -3.15 -22.34
C LYS A 410 -4.04 -3.00 -21.72
N PRO A 411 -5.05 -3.76 -22.14
CA PRO A 411 -6.39 -3.64 -21.58
C PRO A 411 -6.41 -3.86 -20.06
N VAL A 412 -7.14 -3.02 -19.31
CA VAL A 412 -7.25 -3.16 -17.84
C VAL A 412 -7.93 -4.48 -17.47
N ALA A 413 -8.95 -4.89 -18.23
CA ALA A 413 -9.66 -6.16 -18.03
C ALA A 413 -8.73 -7.37 -18.16
N PHE A 414 -7.76 -7.33 -19.08
CA PHE A 414 -6.75 -8.37 -19.22
C PHE A 414 -5.97 -8.60 -17.93
N TRP A 415 -5.54 -7.52 -17.28
CA TRP A 415 -4.83 -7.63 -16.01
C TRP A 415 -5.71 -8.11 -14.86
N GLN A 416 -6.99 -7.72 -14.86
CA GLN A 416 -7.96 -8.21 -13.89
C GLN A 416 -8.12 -9.73 -14.00
N ASP A 417 -8.26 -10.25 -15.23
CA ASP A 417 -8.38 -11.69 -15.48
C ASP A 417 -7.12 -12.45 -15.05
N VAL A 418 -5.93 -11.98 -15.47
CA VAL A 418 -4.64 -12.58 -15.07
C VAL A 418 -4.53 -12.66 -13.55
N MET A 419 -4.83 -11.57 -12.84
CA MET A 419 -4.64 -11.55 -11.38
C MET A 419 -5.73 -12.31 -10.62
N SER A 420 -6.96 -12.32 -11.13
CA SER A 420 -8.04 -13.14 -10.57
C SER A 420 -7.66 -14.63 -10.65
N ILE A 421 -7.21 -15.08 -11.83
CA ILE A 421 -6.80 -16.47 -12.05
C ILE A 421 -5.58 -16.79 -11.18
N MET A 422 -4.53 -15.97 -11.22
CA MET A 422 -3.32 -16.20 -10.43
C MET A 422 -3.59 -16.19 -8.93
N ASN A 423 -4.48 -15.33 -8.43
CA ASN A 423 -4.85 -15.32 -7.01
C ASN A 423 -5.56 -16.63 -6.59
N SER A 424 -6.39 -17.20 -7.46
CA SER A 424 -7.07 -18.48 -7.16
C SER A 424 -6.12 -19.69 -7.20
N GLU A 425 -5.12 -19.65 -8.07
CA GLU A 425 -4.13 -20.74 -8.22
C GLU A 425 -2.97 -20.64 -7.23
N ASN A 426 -2.42 -19.44 -7.08
CA ASN A 426 -1.26 -19.15 -6.23
C ASN A 426 -1.31 -17.69 -5.71
N PRO A 427 -1.95 -17.46 -4.55
CA PRO A 427 -2.09 -16.12 -3.99
C PRO A 427 -0.76 -15.53 -3.47
N ASP A 428 0.37 -16.23 -3.56
CA ASP A 428 1.70 -15.69 -3.19
C ASP A 428 2.31 -14.82 -4.30
N VAL A 429 1.77 -14.89 -5.52
CA VAL A 429 2.30 -14.12 -6.66
C VAL A 429 1.93 -12.65 -6.51
N ILE A 430 2.94 -11.79 -6.55
CA ILE A 430 2.80 -10.33 -6.46
C ILE A 430 3.05 -9.68 -7.81
N PHE A 431 2.25 -8.66 -8.12
CA PHE A 431 2.37 -7.85 -9.32
C PHE A 431 2.60 -6.37 -8.97
N LEU A 432 3.65 -5.78 -9.52
CA LEU A 432 3.95 -4.35 -9.45
C LEU A 432 3.65 -3.70 -10.80
N ALA A 433 2.74 -2.72 -10.83
CA ALA A 433 2.43 -1.96 -12.05
C ALA A 433 3.43 -0.82 -12.26
N GLU A 434 4.21 -0.85 -13.34
CA GLU A 434 4.95 0.32 -13.80
C GLU A 434 4.10 1.20 -14.70
N ALA A 435 3.25 2.03 -14.11
CA ALA A 435 2.33 2.88 -14.84
C ALA A 435 2.55 4.36 -14.52
N PHE A 436 3.45 5.02 -15.25
CA PHE A 436 3.59 6.48 -15.23
C PHE A 436 2.63 7.12 -16.23
N THR A 437 1.36 7.16 -15.85
CA THR A 437 0.26 7.66 -16.69
C THR A 437 -0.67 8.56 -15.85
N ARG A 438 -1.85 8.94 -16.34
CA ARG A 438 -2.81 9.75 -15.57
C ARG A 438 -3.35 8.99 -14.36
N PRO A 439 -3.77 9.68 -13.27
CA PRO A 439 -4.20 9.04 -12.03
C PRO A 439 -5.34 8.03 -12.23
N SER A 440 -6.32 8.34 -13.08
CA SER A 440 -7.47 7.45 -13.33
C SER A 440 -7.06 6.06 -13.80
N MET A 441 -6.06 5.96 -14.68
CA MET A 441 -5.57 4.67 -15.18
C MET A 441 -4.73 3.95 -14.11
N MET A 442 -3.86 4.69 -13.39
CA MET A 442 -3.11 4.12 -12.27
C MET A 442 -4.03 3.51 -11.20
N HIS A 443 -5.11 4.22 -10.86
CA HIS A 443 -6.11 3.76 -9.90
C HIS A 443 -6.93 2.59 -10.45
N ALA A 444 -7.26 2.58 -11.74
CA ALA A 444 -7.94 1.45 -12.38
C ALA A 444 -7.10 0.17 -12.31
N LEU A 445 -5.78 0.25 -12.57
CA LEU A 445 -4.87 -0.89 -12.43
C LEU A 445 -4.77 -1.37 -10.98
N GLY A 446 -4.69 -0.44 -10.02
CA GLY A 446 -4.78 -0.77 -8.59
C GLY A 446 -6.06 -1.54 -8.27
N LYS A 447 -7.22 -1.05 -8.71
CA LYS A 447 -8.53 -1.71 -8.50
C LYS A 447 -8.65 -3.06 -9.22
N ALA A 448 -8.05 -3.20 -10.41
CA ALA A 448 -8.07 -4.43 -11.20
C ALA A 448 -7.34 -5.61 -10.51
N GLY A 449 -6.37 -5.32 -9.63
CA GLY A 449 -5.74 -6.36 -8.82
C GLY A 449 -4.26 -6.11 -8.49
N PHE A 450 -3.61 -5.13 -9.13
CA PHE A 450 -2.16 -4.92 -8.95
C PHE A 450 -1.79 -4.72 -7.49
N HIS A 451 -0.92 -5.57 -6.95
CA HIS A 451 -0.57 -5.56 -5.54
C HIS A 451 0.15 -4.27 -5.14
N GLN A 452 1.05 -3.80 -6.02
CA GLN A 452 1.81 -2.57 -5.86
C GLN A 452 1.76 -1.71 -7.12
N SER A 453 2.12 -0.44 -6.98
CA SER A 453 2.16 0.50 -8.09
C SER A 453 3.37 1.43 -7.98
N TYR A 454 4.04 1.65 -9.10
CA TYR A 454 4.90 2.82 -9.26
C TYR A 454 4.08 4.11 -9.09
N THR A 455 4.77 5.22 -8.82
CA THR A 455 4.15 6.43 -8.28
C THR A 455 4.76 7.69 -8.88
N TYR A 456 4.18 8.85 -8.59
CA TYR A 456 4.75 10.13 -8.97
C TYR A 456 5.87 10.63 -8.05
N PHE A 457 6.37 9.80 -7.13
CA PHE A 457 7.30 10.23 -6.08
C PHE A 457 8.51 11.01 -6.62
N THR A 458 9.11 10.59 -7.74
CA THR A 458 10.25 11.25 -8.39
C THR A 458 9.97 12.70 -8.80
N TRP A 459 8.71 13.02 -9.10
CA TRP A 459 8.24 14.36 -9.49
C TRP A 459 7.48 15.07 -8.36
N ARG A 460 7.69 14.67 -7.10
CA ARG A 460 7.23 15.40 -5.91
C ARG A 460 8.46 15.79 -5.11
N THR A 461 8.83 17.07 -5.13
CA THR A 461 10.12 17.54 -4.60
C THR A 461 9.96 18.60 -3.53
N SER A 462 8.98 19.49 -3.65
CA SER A 462 8.67 20.48 -2.63
C SER A 462 7.94 19.85 -1.43
N LYS A 463 7.97 20.54 -0.28
CA LYS A 463 7.21 20.15 0.93
C LYS A 463 5.73 19.97 0.63
N ALA A 464 5.12 20.91 -0.11
CA ALA A 464 3.70 20.86 -0.46
C ALA A 464 3.36 19.62 -1.31
N GLU A 465 4.11 19.40 -2.39
CA GLU A 465 3.94 18.25 -3.28
C GLU A 465 4.12 16.90 -2.54
N LEU A 466 5.13 16.81 -1.68
CA LEU A 466 5.38 15.62 -0.87
C LEU A 466 4.25 15.36 0.13
N THR A 467 3.81 16.40 0.84
CA THR A 467 2.71 16.29 1.80
C THR A 467 1.39 15.92 1.13
N GLU A 468 1.04 16.58 0.02
CA GLU A 468 -0.18 16.30 -0.75
C GLU A 468 -0.17 14.84 -1.24
N TYR A 469 0.90 14.44 -1.94
CA TYR A 469 0.94 13.13 -2.56
C TYR A 469 1.07 11.98 -1.55
N ALA A 470 1.86 12.16 -0.48
CA ALA A 470 1.94 11.16 0.57
C ALA A 470 0.61 11.04 1.34
N THR A 471 -0.15 12.13 1.50
CA THR A 471 -1.51 12.09 2.05
C THR A 471 -2.45 11.33 1.13
N GLU A 472 -2.43 11.62 -0.18
CA GLU A 472 -3.24 10.92 -1.18
C GLU A 472 -3.05 9.39 -1.09
N VAL A 473 -1.80 8.93 -1.19
CA VAL A 473 -1.53 7.49 -1.22
C VAL A 473 -1.73 6.79 0.12
N SER A 474 -1.61 7.53 1.25
CA SER A 474 -1.79 6.95 2.59
C SER A 474 -3.21 6.98 3.12
N ARG A 475 -4.07 7.84 2.56
CA ARG A 475 -5.45 8.06 3.06
C ARG A 475 -6.49 7.83 1.98
N ASN A 476 -6.36 8.50 0.84
CA ASN A 476 -7.42 8.58 -0.18
C ASN A 476 -7.47 7.32 -1.06
N THR A 477 -6.31 6.75 -1.40
CA THR A 477 -6.21 5.61 -2.33
C THR A 477 -5.70 4.33 -1.68
N SER A 478 -5.31 4.37 -0.40
CA SER A 478 -4.67 3.26 0.31
C SER A 478 -5.49 1.97 0.36
N ALA A 479 -6.81 2.07 0.14
CA ALA A 479 -7.71 0.91 0.07
C ALA A 479 -7.49 0.03 -1.16
N PHE A 480 -6.87 0.53 -2.23
CA PHE A 480 -6.64 -0.24 -3.47
C PHE A 480 -5.27 0.00 -4.12
N PHE A 481 -4.55 1.05 -3.72
CA PHE A 481 -3.28 1.48 -4.29
C PHE A 481 -2.18 1.40 -3.22
N ARG A 482 -1.22 0.48 -3.39
CA ARG A 482 -0.04 0.38 -2.50
C ARG A 482 1.18 0.96 -3.21
N PRO A 483 1.72 2.11 -2.75
CA PRO A 483 2.79 2.80 -3.42
C PRO A 483 4.14 2.08 -3.26
N ASN A 484 4.90 1.96 -4.35
CA ASN A 484 6.32 1.64 -4.33
C ASN A 484 7.13 2.88 -4.73
N PHE A 485 7.83 3.48 -3.77
CA PHE A 485 8.57 4.74 -3.97
C PHE A 485 9.99 4.47 -4.47
N TRP A 486 10.16 4.55 -5.79
CA TRP A 486 11.46 4.44 -6.43
C TRP A 486 12.17 5.79 -6.48
N VAL A 487 13.42 5.84 -6.02
CA VAL A 487 14.23 7.08 -6.04
C VAL A 487 14.79 7.39 -7.44
N ASN A 488 14.99 6.36 -8.25
CA ASN A 488 15.38 6.41 -9.65
C ASN A 488 14.94 5.11 -10.36
N THR A 489 14.95 5.11 -11.68
CA THR A 489 14.80 3.91 -12.53
C THR A 489 15.75 4.04 -13.73
N PRO A 490 15.97 3.00 -14.55
CA PRO A 490 16.79 3.13 -15.77
C PRO A 490 16.25 4.16 -16.80
N ASP A 491 14.97 4.54 -16.69
CA ASP A 491 14.31 5.55 -17.53
C ASP A 491 14.21 6.93 -16.87
N ILE A 492 14.42 7.01 -15.56
CA ILE A 492 14.18 8.21 -14.77
C ILE A 492 15.41 8.48 -13.89
N LEU A 493 16.24 9.41 -14.35
CA LEU A 493 17.16 10.22 -13.58
C LEU A 493 16.48 11.57 -13.29
N PRO A 494 15.79 11.72 -12.14
CA PRO A 494 15.06 12.93 -11.81
C PRO A 494 15.95 14.17 -11.83
N PHE A 495 15.40 15.31 -12.26
CA PHE A 495 16.17 16.57 -12.39
C PHE A 495 16.96 16.94 -11.14
N HIS A 496 16.39 16.74 -9.95
CA HIS A 496 17.04 17.09 -8.69
C HIS A 496 18.32 16.27 -8.42
N LEU A 497 18.43 15.04 -8.94
CA LEU A 497 19.63 14.20 -8.80
C LEU A 497 20.74 14.56 -9.78
N GLN A 498 20.44 15.26 -10.88
CA GLN A 498 21.38 15.52 -11.98
C GLN A 498 22.54 16.44 -11.61
N SER A 499 22.49 17.07 -10.43
CA SER A 499 23.60 17.83 -9.85
C SER A 499 24.75 16.95 -9.34
N GLY A 500 24.49 15.68 -9.08
CA GLY A 500 25.45 14.78 -8.43
C GLY A 500 25.70 15.08 -6.96
N ASN A 501 24.96 16.00 -6.34
CA ASN A 501 25.14 16.36 -4.94
C ASN A 501 24.78 15.15 -4.03
N PRO A 502 25.71 14.61 -3.22
CA PRO A 502 25.40 13.47 -2.36
C PRO A 502 24.24 13.68 -1.37
N ALA A 503 23.99 14.92 -0.95
CA ALA A 503 22.91 15.25 -0.02
C ALA A 503 21.51 15.01 -0.62
N ILE A 504 21.31 15.31 -1.91
CA ILE A 504 20.01 15.07 -2.55
C ILE A 504 19.73 13.55 -2.66
N PHE A 505 20.75 12.74 -2.94
CA PHE A 505 20.60 11.28 -2.96
C PHE A 505 20.25 10.75 -1.55
N ALA A 506 20.90 11.27 -0.51
CA ALA A 506 20.60 10.88 0.87
C ALA A 506 19.17 11.26 1.29
N LEU A 507 18.74 12.50 1.06
CA LEU A 507 17.43 12.97 1.52
C LEU A 507 16.28 12.29 0.76
N ARG A 508 16.44 12.01 -0.54
CA ARG A 508 15.44 11.27 -1.32
C ARG A 508 15.31 9.82 -0.88
N ALA A 509 16.42 9.18 -0.48
CA ALA A 509 16.39 7.85 0.12
C ALA A 509 15.62 7.85 1.46
N VAL A 510 15.86 8.83 2.33
CA VAL A 510 15.10 8.99 3.59
C VAL A 510 13.60 9.14 3.33
N LEU A 511 13.21 10.04 2.42
CA LEU A 511 11.81 10.28 2.10
C LEU A 511 11.14 9.00 1.56
N ALA A 512 11.75 8.34 0.56
CA ALA A 512 11.21 7.12 -0.02
C ALA A 512 11.05 6.01 1.04
N SER A 513 12.08 5.82 1.86
CA SER A 513 12.18 4.74 2.83
C SER A 513 11.37 4.97 4.10
N THR A 514 10.86 6.18 4.37
CA THR A 514 10.09 6.45 5.61
C THR A 514 8.65 6.87 5.33
N LEU A 515 8.35 7.47 4.18
CA LEU A 515 6.97 7.76 3.78
C LEU A 515 6.23 6.50 3.36
N SER A 516 6.87 5.60 2.60
CA SER A 516 6.25 4.37 2.07
C SER A 516 6.78 3.09 2.72
N PRO A 517 5.91 2.09 3.01
CA PRO A 517 6.36 0.76 3.41
C PRO A 517 7.05 -0.02 2.27
N SER A 518 6.85 0.38 1.00
CA SER A 518 7.63 -0.13 -0.14
C SER A 518 8.40 0.98 -0.85
N TRP A 519 9.71 0.76 -1.02
CA TRP A 519 10.60 1.68 -1.72
C TRP A 519 11.64 0.92 -2.53
N GLY A 520 12.25 1.58 -3.52
CA GLY A 520 13.26 0.96 -4.36
C GLY A 520 14.29 1.90 -4.95
N MET A 521 15.39 1.33 -5.46
CA MET A 521 16.39 2.05 -6.24
C MET A 521 17.01 1.17 -7.32
N TYR A 522 17.49 1.82 -8.37
CA TYR A 522 18.27 1.23 -9.45
C TYR A 522 19.78 1.43 -9.22
N ALA A 523 20.54 0.35 -9.43
CA ALA A 523 21.99 0.26 -9.27
C ALA A 523 22.74 1.45 -9.90
N GLY A 524 23.62 2.05 -9.11
CA GLY A 524 24.34 3.28 -9.47
C GLY A 524 23.82 4.50 -8.71
N TYR A 525 22.61 4.42 -8.15
CA TYR A 525 22.12 5.42 -7.19
C TYR A 525 23.09 5.56 -6.00
N GLU A 526 23.56 4.44 -5.46
CA GLU A 526 24.51 4.46 -4.34
C GLU A 526 25.89 4.99 -4.72
N LEU A 527 26.18 5.18 -6.00
CA LEU A 527 27.41 5.76 -6.53
C LEU A 527 27.21 7.21 -7.00
N TYR A 528 26.03 7.78 -6.76
CA TYR A 528 25.68 9.14 -7.19
C TYR A 528 25.77 9.32 -8.71
N GLU A 529 25.43 8.29 -9.50
CA GLU A 529 25.39 8.41 -10.96
C GLU A 529 24.32 9.45 -11.37
N HIS A 530 24.76 10.52 -12.05
CA HIS A 530 23.92 11.72 -12.25
C HIS A 530 24.07 12.37 -13.63
N ARG A 531 24.83 11.76 -14.55
CA ARG A 531 25.02 12.35 -15.88
C ARG A 531 23.79 12.11 -16.73
N ARG A 532 23.12 13.18 -17.14
CA ARG A 532 21.98 13.17 -18.08
C ARG A 532 22.45 13.05 -19.52
N PHE A 533 21.68 12.35 -20.36
CA PHE A 533 21.98 12.20 -21.78
C PHE A 533 21.87 13.53 -22.55
N LYS A 534 20.86 14.33 -22.24
CA LYS A 534 20.65 15.65 -22.84
C LYS A 534 19.96 16.61 -21.87
N GLU A 535 20.10 17.90 -22.12
CA GLU A 535 19.41 18.95 -21.37
C GLU A 535 17.88 18.79 -21.42
N GLY A 536 17.21 19.02 -20.29
CA GLY A 536 15.76 18.84 -20.15
C GLY A 536 15.26 17.39 -20.26
N GLY A 537 16.16 16.40 -20.32
CA GLY A 537 15.83 14.98 -20.30
C GLY A 537 16.09 14.33 -18.93
N GLU A 538 15.38 13.24 -18.66
CA GLU A 538 15.56 12.41 -17.46
C GLU A 538 16.26 11.07 -17.78
N GLU A 539 16.82 10.91 -18.99
CA GLU A 539 17.54 9.69 -19.36
C GLU A 539 19.02 9.78 -18.93
N TYR A 540 19.59 8.67 -18.44
CA TYR A 540 21.02 8.58 -18.14
C TYR A 540 21.86 8.67 -19.42
N LEU A 541 22.97 9.40 -19.35
CA LEU A 541 24.05 9.29 -20.34
C LEU A 541 24.73 7.93 -20.21
N ASP A 542 25.03 7.31 -21.34
CA ASP A 542 25.63 5.97 -21.42
C ASP A 542 24.77 4.95 -20.63
N SER A 543 23.46 5.02 -20.90
CA SER A 543 22.43 4.27 -20.17
C SER A 543 22.64 2.76 -20.31
N GLU A 544 22.63 2.06 -19.17
CA GLU A 544 22.79 0.61 -19.06
C GLU A 544 21.70 -0.18 -19.81
N LYS A 545 20.60 0.46 -20.20
CA LYS A 545 19.60 -0.13 -21.12
C LYS A 545 20.21 -0.48 -22.48
N TYR A 546 21.19 0.27 -22.96
CA TYR A 546 21.75 0.15 -24.31
C TYR A 546 23.18 -0.39 -24.33
N GLU A 547 23.85 -0.44 -23.17
CA GLU A 547 25.22 -0.93 -23.04
C GLU A 547 25.44 -1.66 -21.71
N ILE A 548 26.51 -2.44 -21.65
CA ILE A 548 26.94 -3.11 -20.41
C ILE A 548 27.76 -2.12 -19.58
N LYS A 549 27.43 -1.97 -18.30
CA LYS A 549 28.02 -0.96 -17.42
C LYS A 549 28.86 -1.60 -16.32
N VAL A 550 30.18 -1.44 -16.41
CA VAL A 550 31.11 -1.94 -15.39
C VAL A 550 31.24 -0.92 -14.27
N ARG A 551 30.94 -1.32 -13.03
CA ARG A 551 31.04 -0.48 -11.83
C ARG A 551 32.08 -1.05 -10.87
N ASP A 552 32.98 -0.18 -10.40
CA ASP A 552 33.96 -0.54 -9.37
C ASP A 552 33.36 -0.33 -7.96
N TRP A 553 32.53 -1.29 -7.55
CA TRP A 553 31.86 -1.28 -6.24
C TRP A 553 32.85 -1.23 -5.08
N GLU A 554 33.94 -2.00 -5.16
CA GLU A 554 34.95 -2.07 -4.11
C GLU A 554 35.77 -0.79 -4.02
N GLY A 555 36.17 -0.22 -5.17
CA GLY A 555 36.88 1.05 -5.23
C GLY A 555 36.05 2.17 -4.61
N ALA A 556 34.76 2.25 -4.95
CA ALA A 556 33.85 3.23 -4.36
C ALA A 556 33.73 3.08 -2.83
N ALA A 557 33.66 1.84 -2.33
CA ALA A 557 33.64 1.57 -0.89
C ALA A 557 34.96 1.98 -0.21
N LYS A 558 36.11 1.61 -0.79
CA LYS A 558 37.45 1.97 -0.27
C LYS A 558 37.66 3.48 -0.23
N MET A 559 37.15 4.21 -1.22
CA MET A 559 37.21 5.68 -1.29
C MET A 559 36.09 6.38 -0.49
N GLN A 560 35.16 5.63 0.11
CA GLN A 560 33.98 6.15 0.82
C GLN A 560 33.10 7.08 -0.03
N VAL A 561 33.07 6.84 -1.34
CA VAL A 561 32.23 7.56 -2.32
C VAL A 561 31.01 6.74 -2.68
N THR A 562 30.31 6.24 -1.67
CA THR A 562 29.07 5.50 -1.83
C THR A 562 28.06 5.85 -0.74
N LEU A 563 26.77 5.79 -1.07
CA LEU A 563 25.66 5.93 -0.13
C LEU A 563 25.26 4.60 0.53
N ALA A 564 25.84 3.47 0.10
CA ALA A 564 25.44 2.14 0.55
C ALA A 564 25.36 1.98 2.08
N PRO A 565 26.32 2.47 2.91
CA PRO A 565 26.21 2.37 4.37
C PRO A 565 24.99 3.10 4.95
N PHE A 566 24.64 4.25 4.37
CA PHE A 566 23.46 5.01 4.79
C PHE A 566 22.17 4.28 4.38
N ILE A 567 22.14 3.68 3.18
CA ILE A 567 21.02 2.85 2.72
C ILE A 567 20.82 1.63 3.63
N THR A 568 21.91 0.94 4.00
CA THR A 568 21.89 -0.14 5.00
C THR A 568 21.21 0.34 6.27
N LYS A 569 21.65 1.48 6.80
CA LYS A 569 21.11 2.06 8.03
C LYS A 569 19.60 2.36 7.94
N LEU A 570 19.13 2.91 6.82
CA LEU A 570 17.70 3.17 6.59
C LEU A 570 16.88 1.88 6.56
N ASN A 571 17.38 0.83 5.90
CA ASN A 571 16.70 -0.46 5.84
C ASN A 571 16.72 -1.21 7.20
N GLU A 572 17.79 -1.08 7.99
CA GLU A 572 17.82 -1.57 9.37
C GLU A 572 16.73 -0.90 10.22
N ILE A 573 16.66 0.43 10.18
CA ILE A 573 15.64 1.21 10.89
C ILE A 573 14.23 0.74 10.50
N ARG A 574 13.95 0.58 9.21
CA ARG A 574 12.65 0.09 8.73
C ARG A 574 12.30 -1.31 9.24
N LYS A 575 13.28 -2.21 9.32
CA LYS A 575 13.08 -3.59 9.80
C LYS A 575 12.85 -3.64 11.32
N SER A 576 13.42 -2.70 12.07
CA SER A 576 13.28 -2.63 13.53
C SER A 576 12.01 -1.90 13.99
N HIS A 577 11.36 -1.13 13.11
CA HIS A 577 10.22 -0.27 13.48
C HIS A 577 8.99 -0.54 12.60
N ILE A 578 8.02 -1.27 13.17
CA ILE A 578 6.76 -1.64 12.51
C ILE A 578 5.94 -0.43 12.06
N ALA A 579 6.10 0.73 12.71
CA ALA A 579 5.47 1.98 12.29
C ALA A 579 5.85 2.38 10.86
N LEU A 580 7.08 2.10 10.42
CA LEU A 580 7.55 2.37 9.05
C LEU A 580 7.09 1.32 8.04
N ALA A 581 6.63 0.16 8.51
CA ALA A 581 6.06 -0.92 7.72
C ALA A 581 4.53 -0.81 7.54
N ARG A 582 3.95 0.36 7.85
CA ARG A 582 2.53 0.68 7.62
C ARG A 582 2.42 1.91 6.72
N LEU A 583 1.29 2.03 6.03
CA LEU A 583 1.02 3.14 5.11
C LEU A 583 0.07 4.17 5.73
N ARG A 584 -1.08 3.71 6.26
CA ARG A 584 -2.22 4.56 6.68
C ARG A 584 -1.98 5.34 7.97
N ASN A 585 -0.85 5.13 8.64
CA ASN A 585 -0.53 5.71 9.93
C ASN A 585 0.29 7.01 9.85
N LEU A 586 0.39 7.61 8.66
CA LEU A 586 1.16 8.83 8.41
C LEU A 586 0.41 10.08 8.88
N VAL A 587 1.10 10.95 9.63
CA VAL A 587 0.62 12.27 10.04
C VAL A 587 1.70 13.32 9.78
N PHE A 588 1.37 14.41 9.10
CA PHE A 588 2.28 15.54 8.90
C PHE A 588 2.18 16.55 10.04
N HIS A 589 3.31 17.16 10.40
CA HIS A 589 3.39 18.18 11.45
C HIS A 589 3.87 19.50 10.87
N ARG A 590 3.41 20.60 11.47
CA ARG A 590 3.76 21.94 11.00
C ARG A 590 5.22 22.25 11.35
N THR A 591 5.89 22.94 10.43
CA THR A 591 7.20 23.58 10.64
C THR A 591 7.11 25.04 10.20
N ASP A 592 7.94 25.90 10.77
CA ASP A 592 8.05 27.32 10.42
C ASP A 592 9.01 27.60 9.24
N ASN A 593 9.63 26.55 8.68
CA ASN A 593 10.50 26.60 7.50
C ASN A 593 9.98 25.67 6.39
N ASP A 594 9.82 26.18 5.17
CA ASP A 594 9.34 25.39 4.03
C ASP A 594 10.37 24.41 3.45
N SER A 595 11.64 24.59 3.79
CA SER A 595 12.70 23.62 3.48
C SER A 595 12.74 22.46 4.47
N ILE A 596 12.03 22.52 5.61
CA ILE A 596 11.95 21.41 6.57
C ILE A 596 10.56 20.78 6.51
N ILE A 597 10.50 19.49 6.18
CA ILE A 597 9.29 18.68 6.29
C ILE A 597 9.36 17.82 7.56
N ALA A 598 8.23 17.67 8.26
CA ALA A 598 8.13 16.86 9.47
C ALA A 598 6.88 15.97 9.44
N TYR A 599 7.01 14.71 9.82
CA TYR A 599 5.91 13.76 9.90
C TYR A 599 6.17 12.68 10.95
N SER A 600 5.11 12.01 11.38
CA SER A 600 5.16 10.86 12.27
C SER A 600 4.44 9.66 11.70
N LYS A 601 4.86 8.48 12.18
CA LYS A 601 4.18 7.21 11.93
C LYS A 601 4.11 6.44 13.24
N ARG A 602 2.93 5.92 13.56
CA ARG A 602 2.68 5.17 14.80
C ARG A 602 2.01 3.83 14.53
N GLU A 603 2.46 2.80 15.22
CA GLU A 603 1.83 1.47 15.22
C GLU A 603 1.96 0.86 16.62
N GLY A 604 0.85 0.85 17.37
CA GLY A 604 0.88 0.49 18.79
C GLY A 604 1.72 1.46 19.62
N ASN A 605 2.77 0.94 20.26
CA ASN A 605 3.74 1.72 21.04
C ASN A 605 4.98 2.13 20.23
N ASP A 606 5.11 1.66 18.99
CA ASP A 606 6.20 2.10 18.11
C ASP A 606 5.81 3.44 17.46
N LEU A 607 6.55 4.50 17.78
CA LEU A 607 6.31 5.85 17.31
C LEU A 607 7.61 6.45 16.77
N ILE A 608 7.59 6.74 15.47
CA ILE A 608 8.71 7.36 14.75
C ILE A 608 8.33 8.78 14.33
N LEU A 609 9.22 9.74 14.59
CA LEU A 609 9.15 11.11 14.09
C LEU A 609 10.27 11.32 13.09
N VAL A 610 9.97 11.89 11.93
CA VAL A 610 10.95 12.16 10.88
C VAL A 610 10.95 13.64 10.57
N THR A 611 12.15 14.23 10.47
CA THR A 611 12.34 15.59 9.95
C THR A 611 13.38 15.54 8.84
N VAL A 612 13.14 16.19 7.72
CA VAL A 612 14.05 16.19 6.56
C VAL A 612 14.26 17.61 6.07
N ASN A 613 15.53 17.96 5.84
CA ASN A 613 15.90 19.15 5.08
C ASN A 613 15.82 18.85 3.58
N LEU A 614 14.94 19.57 2.90
CA LEU A 614 14.69 19.48 1.45
C LEU A 614 15.65 20.36 0.62
N ASP A 615 16.42 21.23 1.26
CA ASP A 615 17.51 21.98 0.64
C ASP A 615 18.81 21.14 0.71
N PRO A 616 19.32 20.63 -0.42
CA PRO A 616 20.52 19.81 -0.42
C PRO A 616 21.82 20.62 -0.34
N LEU A 617 21.75 21.96 -0.33
CA LEU A 617 22.91 22.86 -0.39
C LEU A 617 23.19 23.54 0.94
N ASN A 618 22.14 24.02 1.62
CA ASN A 618 22.29 24.88 2.80
C ASN A 618 21.77 24.23 4.07
N ALA A 619 22.39 24.61 5.19
CA ALA A 619 21.84 24.31 6.50
C ALA A 619 20.49 25.01 6.66
N GLN A 620 19.51 24.26 7.15
CA GLN A 620 18.17 24.77 7.43
C GLN A 620 17.85 24.53 8.90
N GLU A 621 17.24 25.54 9.52
CA GLU A 621 16.76 25.49 10.89
C GLU A 621 15.25 25.73 10.93
N ALA A 622 14.59 25.10 11.88
CA ALA A 622 13.15 25.21 12.06
C ALA A 622 12.75 24.90 13.49
N THR A 623 11.64 25.47 13.94
CA THR A 623 10.85 24.89 15.03
C THR A 623 9.77 23.99 14.45
N VAL A 624 9.76 22.73 14.89
CA VAL A 624 8.73 21.75 14.55
C VAL A 624 7.64 21.78 15.61
N HIS A 625 6.40 21.96 15.18
CA HIS A 625 5.23 21.98 16.05
C HIS A 625 4.55 20.60 16.03
N TRP A 626 4.87 19.77 17.01
CA TRP A 626 4.34 18.43 17.18
C TRP A 626 2.91 18.46 17.72
N ASP A 627 1.99 17.80 17.02
CA ASP A 627 0.62 17.61 17.49
C ASP A 627 0.60 16.45 18.50
N LEU A 628 0.73 16.76 19.79
CA LEU A 628 0.78 15.75 20.85
C LEU A 628 -0.47 14.86 20.91
N ALA A 629 -1.64 15.38 20.53
CA ALA A 629 -2.87 14.61 20.50
C ALA A 629 -2.80 13.55 19.39
N ALA A 630 -2.36 13.94 18.18
CA ALA A 630 -2.14 12.99 17.09
C ALA A 630 -1.00 12.00 17.39
N LEU A 631 0.04 12.43 18.10
CA LEU A 631 1.11 11.53 18.57
C LEU A 631 0.67 10.60 19.69
N GLY A 632 -0.43 10.91 20.38
CA GLY A 632 -0.92 10.20 21.57
C GLY A 632 0.05 10.27 22.74
N ILE A 633 0.71 11.43 22.91
CA ILE A 633 1.60 11.76 24.02
C ILE A 633 0.85 12.69 24.97
N LYS A 634 0.82 12.35 26.26
CA LYS A 634 0.14 13.19 27.28
C LYS A 634 1.08 14.13 28.00
N ASP A 635 2.36 13.75 28.09
CA ASP A 635 3.36 14.53 28.80
C ASP A 635 3.81 15.73 27.97
N SER A 636 4.11 16.83 28.65
CA SER A 636 4.61 18.06 28.03
C SER A 636 6.04 17.93 27.48
N ARG A 637 6.74 16.84 27.84
CA ARG A 637 8.07 16.49 27.34
C ARG A 637 8.16 15.00 27.10
N PHE A 638 8.95 14.61 26.11
CA PHE A 638 9.15 13.22 25.73
C PHE A 638 10.59 12.99 25.24
N LYS A 639 11.10 11.78 25.45
CA LYS A 639 12.46 11.43 25.05
C LYS A 639 12.45 10.86 23.64
N VAL A 640 13.43 11.28 22.85
CA VAL A 640 13.66 10.76 21.51
C VAL A 640 15.10 10.29 21.36
N THR A 641 15.28 9.22 20.60
CA THR A 641 16.60 8.76 20.15
C THR A 641 16.64 8.84 18.64
N ASP A 642 17.62 9.56 18.10
CA ASP A 642 17.86 9.57 16.67
C ASP A 642 18.48 8.24 16.24
N LEU A 643 17.79 7.54 15.38
CA LEU A 643 18.18 6.23 14.94
C LEU A 643 19.37 6.27 13.97
N ILE A 644 19.67 7.42 13.34
CA ILE A 644 20.79 7.57 12.39
C ILE A 644 22.14 7.56 13.11
N ASP A 645 22.29 8.34 14.18
CA ASP A 645 23.56 8.53 14.90
C ASP A 645 23.51 8.17 16.40
N GLY A 646 22.34 7.80 16.92
CA GLY A 646 22.15 7.40 18.32
C GLY A 646 22.03 8.56 19.30
N ALA A 647 22.02 9.82 18.83
CA ALA A 647 21.89 10.97 19.70
C ALA A 647 20.53 10.98 20.42
N GLN A 648 20.51 11.34 21.70
CA GLN A 648 19.30 11.40 22.51
C GLN A 648 18.94 12.84 22.85
N TYR A 649 17.64 13.13 22.83
CA TYR A 649 17.10 14.45 23.14
C TYR A 649 15.87 14.32 24.04
N GLU A 650 15.59 15.38 24.78
CA GLU A 650 14.28 15.61 25.40
C GLU A 650 13.59 16.71 24.60
N TRP A 651 12.45 16.38 24.00
CA TRP A 651 11.66 17.29 23.17
C TRP A 651 10.36 17.67 23.87
N ASP A 652 9.78 18.79 23.44
CA ASP A 652 8.47 19.27 23.87
C ASP A 652 7.59 19.50 22.61
N PRO A 653 6.38 20.07 22.69
CA PRO A 653 5.55 20.31 21.50
C PRO A 653 6.20 21.18 20.42
N HIS A 654 7.26 21.93 20.72
CA HIS A 654 7.89 22.93 19.87
C HIS A 654 9.41 22.76 19.86
N SER A 655 9.89 21.74 19.14
CA SER A 655 11.30 21.38 19.10
C SER A 655 12.07 22.13 18.02
N PHE A 656 13.16 22.79 18.39
CA PHE A 656 14.14 23.32 17.45
C PHE A 656 14.93 22.18 16.79
N VAL A 657 15.12 22.26 15.47
CA VAL A 657 15.99 21.39 14.69
C VAL A 657 16.89 22.21 13.78
N ARG A 658 18.13 21.75 13.57
CA ARG A 658 19.06 22.30 12.58
C ARG A 658 19.70 21.14 11.81
N LEU A 659 19.46 21.10 10.50
CA LEU A 659 19.94 20.06 9.60
C LEU A 659 20.87 20.67 8.55
N ASP A 660 22.13 20.24 8.56
CA ASP A 660 23.18 20.76 7.69
C ASP A 660 23.58 19.69 6.67
N PRO A 661 23.31 19.85 5.36
CA PRO A 661 23.63 18.84 4.37
C PRO A 661 25.15 18.77 4.05
N ASN A 662 25.97 19.71 4.56
CA ASN A 662 27.40 19.77 4.26
C ASN A 662 28.22 18.79 5.11
N ARG A 663 29.14 18.09 4.44
CA ARG A 663 30.00 17.03 5.02
C ARG A 663 31.14 17.57 5.90
N PRO A 664 31.74 16.74 6.80
CA PRO A 664 31.56 15.27 6.91
C PRO A 664 30.49 14.80 7.88
N VAL A 665 30.01 15.66 8.79
CA VAL A 665 28.96 15.35 9.80
C VAL A 665 27.57 15.78 9.31
N GLY A 666 27.46 16.09 8.01
CA GLY A 666 26.26 16.61 7.40
C GLY A 666 25.09 15.65 7.53
N LYS A 667 23.98 16.15 8.06
CA LYS A 667 22.76 15.41 8.37
C LYS A 667 21.60 16.03 7.60
N VAL A 668 21.06 15.26 6.67
CA VAL A 668 19.90 15.66 5.86
C VAL A 668 18.56 15.42 6.57
N ALA A 669 18.55 14.62 7.63
CA ALA A 669 17.33 14.24 8.34
C ALA A 669 17.59 13.79 9.77
N HIS A 670 16.58 13.91 10.64
CA HIS A 670 16.46 13.14 11.86
C HIS A 670 15.40 12.04 11.67
N ILE A 671 15.67 10.82 12.16
CA ILE A 671 14.67 9.75 12.31
C ILE A 671 14.63 9.35 13.77
N MET A 672 13.65 9.86 14.51
CA MET A 672 13.56 9.77 15.95
C MET A 672 12.61 8.65 16.39
N ALA A 673 13.08 7.74 17.24
CA ALA A 673 12.21 6.84 18.00
C ALA A 673 11.83 7.48 19.33
N VAL A 674 10.53 7.52 19.63
CA VAL A 674 10.01 8.05 20.90
C VAL A 674 10.03 6.97 21.97
N THR A 675 10.49 7.31 23.17
CA THR A 675 10.33 6.48 24.37
C THR A 675 9.03 6.87 25.07
N LEU A 676 8.01 6.02 24.96
CA LEU A 676 6.67 6.22 25.53
C LEU A 676 6.53 5.64 26.95
#